data_AF-A0A2Y9JN87-F1
#
_entry.id   AF-A0A2Y9JN87-F1
#
_cell.length_a   1.000
_cell.length_b   1.000
_cell.length_c   1.000
_cell.angle_alpha   90.00
_cell.angle_beta   90.00
_cell.angle_gamma   90.00
#
_symmetry.space_group_name_H-M   'P 1'
#
loop_
_entity.id
_entity.type
_entity.pdbx_description
1 polymer ?
#
loop_
_entity_poly.entity_id
_entity_poly.type
_entity_poly.pdbx_seq_one_letter_code
_entity_poly.pdbx_strand_id
1 'polypeptide(L)'
;MIQDVTKQETVPFGDAVLATRDTCIGSEICEELWTPHSPHVDMGLDGVEIFTNASGSHHVLRKAHTRVDLVTMATAKNGGIYLLANQKGCDGDRLYYDGCALIAMNGCIFAQGSQFSLDDVEVLAATLDLEDVRSYRAEISSRNLAASKVSPYPRVKVDFALSCREDLLEPPSEPIEWTYHSPEEEISLGPACWLWDFLRRSRQAGFFLPLSGGVDSAATACLVYSMCREVCEAVKQGNQEVLADVRTIVDELSYTPQDPRDLCGRVLTTCYMASENSSQETCGRARELAQQIGSHHIGLNIEPAVTAVVGIFSLVTGRRPLFAAHGGSSRENLALQNVQARLRMVVAYLFAQLSLWARGARGGLLVLGSANVDERRPRGRVWAVRRRLWSPEASRTPKLEPVDGEMLLKPPWLPDQVRLLQCRRQPHWWYQQDRPEGLCPVLRGTLPASRPAGEDMGMTYAELSVYGRLRKVAKSGPYSMFCRLVTMWKDVCSPRQVADRVRRFFSKYAANRHKMTTLTPAYHAESYSPDDNRFDLRPFLYRAGWPWQFRCVEDAVSWTQVLPHFWRLSRRRWLAPAEGWKAFCGRRCHDCPCVRQGTSVGRVLFLLCYSQEQPWGRGPRCRFQTAPASGRAHVL
;
A
#
# COMPACT_ATOMS: atom_id res chain seq x y z
N MET A 1 -4.52 24.30 -35.68
CA MET A 1 -5.62 23.58 -34.99
C MET A 1 -6.11 24.30 -33.74
N ILE A 2 -5.29 24.60 -32.72
CA ILE A 2 -5.76 25.40 -31.54
C ILE A 2 -5.91 26.88 -31.88
N GLN A 3 -4.90 27.50 -32.50
CA GLN A 3 -4.93 28.92 -32.90
C GLN A 3 -6.10 29.24 -33.84
N ASP A 4 -6.43 28.33 -34.75
CA ASP A 4 -7.56 28.49 -35.68
C ASP A 4 -8.92 28.50 -34.96
N VAL A 5 -9.04 27.80 -33.83
CA VAL A 5 -10.27 27.69 -33.04
C VAL A 5 -10.37 28.85 -32.04
N THR A 6 -9.31 29.07 -31.25
CA THR A 6 -9.33 30.08 -30.18
C THR A 6 -9.03 31.49 -30.67
N LYS A 7 -8.50 31.64 -31.89
CA LYS A 7 -8.02 32.91 -32.47
C LYS A 7 -6.93 33.59 -31.65
N GLN A 8 -6.21 32.82 -30.84
CA GLN A 8 -5.10 33.30 -30.02
C GLN A 8 -3.79 32.70 -30.53
N GLU A 9 -2.76 33.54 -30.70
CA GLU A 9 -1.42 33.09 -31.09
C GLU A 9 -0.65 32.52 -29.90
N THR A 10 -0.76 33.19 -28.74
CA THR A 10 -0.03 32.87 -27.50
C THR A 10 -0.93 32.97 -26.28
N VAL A 11 -0.59 32.26 -25.20
CA VAL A 11 -1.25 32.34 -23.89
C VAL A 11 -0.21 32.41 -22.76
N PRO A 12 -0.55 32.99 -21.59
CA PRO A 12 0.32 32.94 -20.41
C PRO A 12 0.61 31.50 -19.98
N PHE A 13 1.87 31.20 -19.67
CA PHE A 13 2.30 29.91 -19.14
C PHE A 13 3.28 30.12 -17.99
N GLY A 14 2.96 29.54 -16.84
CA GLY A 14 3.77 29.66 -15.62
C GLY A 14 2.90 29.91 -14.39
N ASP A 15 3.54 30.44 -13.36
CA ASP A 15 2.93 30.71 -12.07
C ASP A 15 2.18 32.05 -12.08
N ALA A 16 0.85 31.98 -12.21
CA ALA A 16 -0.04 33.12 -12.33
C ALA A 16 -1.41 32.81 -11.72
N VAL A 17 -2.14 33.85 -11.35
CA VAL A 17 -3.49 33.75 -10.77
C VAL A 17 -4.51 34.40 -11.70
N LEU A 18 -5.75 33.92 -11.66
CA LEU A 18 -6.86 34.46 -12.46
C LEU A 18 -7.60 35.50 -11.63
N ALA A 19 -7.65 36.74 -12.10
CA ALA A 19 -8.44 37.81 -11.50
C ALA A 19 -9.71 38.03 -12.34
N THR A 20 -10.86 37.66 -11.77
CA THR A 20 -12.18 37.92 -12.34
C THR A 20 -12.66 39.31 -11.92
N ARG A 21 -13.90 39.69 -12.28
CA ARG A 21 -14.49 40.96 -11.84
C ARG A 21 -14.75 41.01 -10.33
N ASP A 22 -14.95 39.86 -9.70
CA ASP A 22 -15.45 39.70 -8.34
C ASP A 22 -14.54 38.91 -7.40
N THR A 23 -13.62 38.09 -7.90
CA THR A 23 -12.72 37.25 -7.09
C THR A 23 -11.37 36.98 -7.76
N CYS A 24 -10.50 36.25 -7.05
CA CYS A 24 -9.21 35.79 -7.54
C CYS A 24 -9.02 34.30 -7.27
N ILE A 25 -8.66 33.55 -8.31
CA ILE A 25 -8.52 32.09 -8.30
C ILE A 25 -7.06 31.72 -8.53
N GLY A 26 -6.53 30.85 -7.66
CA GLY A 26 -5.20 30.25 -7.78
C GLY A 26 -5.30 28.74 -7.93
N SER A 27 -4.28 28.16 -8.55
CA SER A 27 -4.20 26.71 -8.77
C SER A 27 -3.03 26.11 -8.00
N GLU A 28 -3.28 24.98 -7.38
CA GLU A 28 -2.29 24.13 -6.73
C GLU A 28 -2.43 22.73 -7.35
N ILE A 29 -1.35 21.98 -7.48
CA ILE A 29 -1.40 20.67 -8.15
C ILE A 29 -0.97 19.57 -7.18
N CYS A 30 -1.92 18.71 -6.82
CA CYS A 30 -1.72 17.48 -6.04
C CYS A 30 -0.74 17.66 -4.86
N GLU A 31 0.50 17.17 -4.99
CA GLU A 31 1.55 17.20 -3.98
C GLU A 31 1.90 18.58 -3.45
N GLU A 32 1.69 19.64 -4.23
CA GLU A 32 2.03 21.02 -3.85
C GLU A 32 1.41 21.42 -2.51
N LEU A 33 0.22 20.89 -2.18
CA LEU A 33 -0.49 21.11 -0.91
C LEU A 33 0.37 20.82 0.33
N TRP A 34 1.15 19.74 0.32
CA TRP A 34 1.96 19.33 1.47
C TRP A 34 3.46 19.53 1.27
N THR A 35 3.85 20.38 0.32
CA THR A 35 5.23 20.85 0.23
C THR A 35 5.53 21.83 1.37
N PRO A 36 6.80 21.98 1.80
CA PRO A 36 7.13 22.91 2.89
C PRO A 36 6.77 24.38 2.60
N HIS A 37 6.80 24.76 1.34
CA HIS A 37 6.44 26.09 0.84
C HIS A 37 5.31 25.95 -0.18
N SER A 38 4.13 25.54 0.28
CA SER A 38 2.96 25.33 -0.59
C SER A 38 2.46 26.63 -1.22
N PRO A 39 2.07 26.61 -2.51
CA PRO A 39 1.57 27.79 -3.23
C PRO A 39 0.40 28.50 -2.54
N HIS A 40 -0.53 27.78 -1.90
CA HIS A 40 -1.67 28.41 -1.21
C HIS A 40 -1.27 29.39 -0.09
N VAL A 41 -0.03 29.30 0.44
CA VAL A 41 0.49 30.26 1.44
C VAL A 41 0.71 31.62 0.81
N ASP A 42 1.52 31.69 -0.25
CA ASP A 42 1.85 32.95 -0.90
C ASP A 42 0.65 33.49 -1.68
N MET A 43 -0.13 32.61 -2.34
CA MET A 43 -1.38 32.99 -3.01
C MET A 43 -2.40 33.59 -2.03
N GLY A 44 -2.56 32.99 -0.85
CA GLY A 44 -3.46 33.51 0.18
C GLY A 44 -3.02 34.87 0.75
N LEU A 45 -1.71 35.11 0.82
CA LEU A 45 -1.16 36.40 1.22
C LEU A 45 -1.31 37.46 0.12
N ASP A 46 -1.20 37.09 -1.16
CA ASP A 46 -1.44 37.99 -2.31
C ASP A 46 -2.92 38.36 -2.49
N GLY A 47 -3.83 37.62 -1.84
CA GLY A 47 -5.26 37.90 -1.84
C GLY A 47 -6.10 36.97 -2.70
N VAL A 48 -5.55 35.85 -3.19
CA VAL A 48 -6.33 34.78 -3.83
C VAL A 48 -7.38 34.26 -2.85
N GLU A 49 -8.66 34.20 -3.24
CA GLU A 49 -9.77 33.79 -2.38
C GLU A 49 -10.15 32.33 -2.59
N ILE A 50 -9.94 31.81 -3.81
CA ILE A 50 -10.30 30.45 -4.20
C ILE A 50 -9.04 29.70 -4.66
N PHE A 51 -8.80 28.53 -4.07
CA PHE A 51 -7.72 27.62 -4.44
C PHE A 51 -8.28 26.36 -5.08
N THR A 52 -7.79 26.00 -6.27
CA THR A 52 -8.18 24.76 -6.96
C THR A 52 -7.04 23.76 -6.92
N ASN A 53 -7.26 22.58 -6.35
CA ASN A 53 -6.32 21.46 -6.36
C ASN A 53 -6.80 20.31 -7.22
N ALA A 54 -6.10 20.08 -8.33
CA ALA A 54 -6.28 18.88 -9.14
C ALA A 54 -5.31 17.79 -8.67
N SER A 55 -5.86 16.69 -8.16
CA SER A 55 -5.14 15.59 -7.55
C SER A 55 -5.21 14.29 -8.36
N GLY A 56 -4.14 13.51 -8.25
CA GLY A 56 -4.05 12.12 -8.72
C GLY A 56 -3.59 11.21 -7.57
N SER A 57 -4.23 11.34 -6.41
CA SER A 57 -3.85 10.62 -5.20
C SER A 57 -4.56 9.26 -5.12
N HIS A 58 -3.77 8.19 -5.11
CA HIS A 58 -4.25 6.83 -4.95
C HIS A 58 -4.62 6.51 -3.49
N HIS A 59 -5.48 5.51 -3.34
CA HIS A 59 -5.90 4.94 -2.07
C HIS A 59 -4.71 4.39 -1.29
N VAL A 60 -4.64 4.77 -0.03
CA VAL A 60 -3.78 4.15 0.97
C VAL A 60 -4.64 3.95 2.21
N LEU A 61 -4.65 2.72 2.72
CA LEU A 61 -5.49 2.31 3.84
C LEU A 61 -5.25 3.25 5.04
N ARG A 62 -6.32 3.82 5.58
CA ARG A 62 -6.35 4.78 6.70
C ARG A 62 -5.64 6.12 6.45
N LYS A 63 -5.36 6.50 5.19
CA LYS A 63 -4.69 7.79 4.87
C LYS A 63 -5.67 8.94 4.58
N ALA A 64 -6.95 8.65 4.33
CA ALA A 64 -7.93 9.66 3.89
C ALA A 64 -7.97 10.90 4.81
N HIS A 65 -7.97 10.70 6.13
CA HIS A 65 -7.97 11.79 7.12
C HIS A 65 -6.84 12.80 6.92
N THR A 66 -5.63 12.34 6.55
CA THR A 66 -4.49 13.25 6.35
C THR A 66 -4.77 14.26 5.23
N ARG A 67 -5.48 13.86 4.16
CA ARG A 67 -5.83 14.76 3.06
C ARG A 67 -6.85 15.80 3.50
N VAL A 68 -7.90 15.36 4.19
CA VAL A 68 -8.94 16.23 4.75
C VAL A 68 -8.30 17.23 5.72
N ASP A 69 -7.48 16.75 6.66
CA ASP A 69 -6.80 17.58 7.65
C ASP A 69 -5.89 18.63 7.00
N LEU A 70 -5.15 18.26 5.94
CA LEU A 70 -4.29 19.21 5.23
C LEU A 70 -5.09 20.35 4.59
N VAL A 71 -6.21 20.05 3.94
CA VAL A 71 -7.07 21.08 3.32
C VAL A 71 -7.78 21.93 4.38
N THR A 72 -8.31 21.28 5.43
CA THR A 72 -8.94 21.96 6.56
C THR A 72 -7.96 22.91 7.26
N MET A 73 -6.72 22.47 7.52
CA MET A 73 -5.71 23.31 8.13
C MET A 73 -5.21 24.43 7.20
N ALA A 74 -5.11 24.17 5.90
CA ALA A 74 -4.72 25.19 4.92
C ALA A 74 -5.73 26.35 4.88
N THR A 75 -7.02 26.01 4.81
CA THR A 75 -8.11 27.01 4.82
C THR A 75 -8.30 27.69 6.16
N ALA A 76 -8.14 26.97 7.29
CA ALA A 76 -8.19 27.57 8.62
C ALA A 76 -7.03 28.54 8.87
N LYS A 77 -5.84 28.26 8.36
CA LYS A 77 -4.66 29.10 8.58
C LYS A 77 -4.68 30.37 7.73
N ASN A 78 -5.06 30.26 6.45
CA ASN A 78 -4.96 31.36 5.50
C ASN A 78 -6.29 32.06 5.21
N GLY A 79 -7.42 31.43 5.53
CA GLY A 79 -8.74 31.80 5.04
C GLY A 79 -8.87 31.53 3.53
N GLY A 80 -10.10 31.36 3.05
CA GLY A 80 -10.40 31.12 1.64
C GLY A 80 -11.09 29.80 1.38
N ILE A 81 -11.53 29.64 0.13
CA ILE A 81 -12.22 28.47 -0.38
C ILE A 81 -11.20 27.55 -1.05
N TYR A 82 -11.26 26.26 -0.77
CA TYR A 82 -10.36 25.26 -1.33
C TYR A 82 -11.18 24.14 -1.96
N LEU A 83 -10.98 23.94 -3.26
CA LEU A 83 -11.62 22.89 -4.05
C LEU A 83 -10.59 21.83 -4.35
N LEU A 84 -10.83 20.60 -3.91
CA LEU A 84 -10.00 19.45 -4.27
C LEU A 84 -10.80 18.52 -5.16
N ALA A 85 -10.30 18.28 -6.36
CA ALA A 85 -10.81 17.26 -7.28
C ALA A 85 -9.76 16.16 -7.43
N ASN A 86 -10.16 14.90 -7.36
CA ASN A 86 -9.25 13.77 -7.52
C ASN A 86 -9.85 12.74 -8.48
N GLN A 87 -8.98 11.99 -9.15
CA GLN A 87 -9.41 10.85 -9.93
C GLN A 87 -10.09 9.80 -9.03
N LYS A 88 -11.08 9.07 -9.56
CA LYS A 88 -11.75 7.96 -8.89
C LYS A 88 -11.73 6.72 -9.78
N GLY A 89 -11.46 5.55 -9.22
CA GLY A 89 -11.41 4.28 -9.94
C GLY A 89 -9.99 3.79 -10.27
N CYS A 90 -9.90 2.73 -11.05
CA CYS A 90 -8.65 2.22 -11.62
C CYS A 90 -8.40 2.85 -12.98
N ASP A 91 -7.19 3.33 -13.28
CA ASP A 91 -6.84 3.98 -14.55
C ASP A 91 -6.11 3.05 -15.55
N GLY A 92 -5.88 1.79 -15.18
CA GLY A 92 -5.19 0.80 -16.00
C GLY A 92 -4.00 0.13 -15.32
N ASP A 93 -3.71 0.49 -14.07
CA ASP A 93 -2.68 -0.17 -13.28
C ASP A 93 -3.23 -0.76 -11.95
N ARG A 94 -2.34 -1.06 -11.01
CA ARG A 94 -2.68 -1.67 -9.72
C ARG A 94 -3.20 -0.67 -8.66
N LEU A 95 -3.12 0.63 -8.95
CA LEU A 95 -3.58 1.68 -8.07
C LEU A 95 -5.08 1.84 -8.25
N TYR A 96 -5.71 2.24 -7.17
CA TYR A 96 -7.08 2.70 -7.20
C TYR A 96 -7.07 4.12 -6.68
N TYR A 97 -7.65 5.05 -7.43
CA TYR A 97 -7.78 6.44 -7.03
C TYR A 97 -9.08 6.60 -6.26
N ASP A 98 -8.99 7.21 -5.08
CA ASP A 98 -10.07 7.17 -4.08
C ASP A 98 -11.00 8.38 -4.13
N GLY A 99 -10.96 9.21 -5.18
CA GLY A 99 -12.01 10.19 -5.47
C GLY A 99 -12.09 11.39 -4.53
N CYS A 100 -12.26 11.17 -3.21
CA CYS A 100 -12.43 12.09 -2.07
C CYS A 100 -12.34 13.58 -2.42
N ALA A 101 -13.24 14.01 -3.31
CA ALA A 101 -13.32 15.39 -3.72
C ALA A 101 -13.92 16.16 -2.56
N LEU A 102 -13.49 17.39 -2.35
CA LEU A 102 -13.99 18.17 -1.24
C LEU A 102 -13.97 19.65 -1.53
N ILE A 103 -14.93 20.34 -0.93
CA ILE A 103 -15.00 21.80 -0.91
C ILE A 103 -14.88 22.23 0.55
N ALA A 104 -13.87 23.03 0.86
CA ALA A 104 -13.62 23.56 2.19
C ALA A 104 -13.58 25.09 2.16
N MET A 105 -13.99 25.74 3.24
CA MET A 105 -13.84 27.18 3.44
C MET A 105 -13.54 27.48 4.91
N ASN A 106 -12.52 28.31 5.16
CA ASN A 106 -12.16 28.82 6.48
C ASN A 106 -12.04 27.75 7.60
N GLY A 107 -11.63 26.52 7.27
CA GLY A 107 -11.51 25.41 8.23
C GLY A 107 -12.75 24.53 8.39
N CYS A 108 -13.80 24.75 7.60
CA CYS A 108 -15.00 23.91 7.57
C CYS A 108 -15.13 23.21 6.21
N ILE A 109 -15.72 22.01 6.18
CA ILE A 109 -16.04 21.27 4.95
C ILE A 109 -17.49 21.58 4.57
N PHE A 110 -17.75 21.77 3.28
CA PHE A 110 -19.07 22.10 2.72
C PHE A 110 -19.59 21.01 1.78
N ALA A 111 -18.69 20.26 1.14
CA ALA A 111 -19.05 19.12 0.32
C ALA A 111 -18.00 18.00 0.46
N GLN A 112 -18.48 16.76 0.49
CA GLN A 112 -17.68 15.54 0.56
C GLN A 112 -18.09 14.62 -0.60
N GLY A 113 -17.11 14.22 -1.40
CA GLY A 113 -17.27 13.23 -2.47
C GLY A 113 -17.02 11.81 -1.98
N SER A 114 -17.52 10.84 -2.73
CA SER A 114 -17.43 9.42 -2.42
C SER A 114 -15.98 8.94 -2.48
N GLN A 115 -15.56 8.17 -1.46
CA GLN A 115 -14.24 7.54 -1.49
C GLN A 115 -14.20 6.37 -2.50
N PHE A 116 -15.30 5.62 -2.57
CA PHE A 116 -15.46 4.45 -3.42
C PHE A 116 -16.87 4.49 -4.00
N SER A 117 -17.01 4.53 -5.32
CA SER A 117 -18.29 4.34 -5.99
C SER A 117 -18.05 3.87 -7.42
N LEU A 118 -19.10 3.30 -8.05
CA LEU A 118 -19.05 2.80 -9.41
C LEU A 118 -19.41 3.87 -10.47
N ASP A 119 -19.62 5.11 -10.04
CA ASP A 119 -19.94 6.22 -10.96
C ASP A 119 -18.68 6.69 -11.69
N ASP A 120 -18.70 6.75 -13.02
CA ASP A 120 -17.53 7.23 -13.77
C ASP A 120 -17.35 8.76 -13.59
N VAL A 121 -18.42 9.50 -13.26
CA VAL A 121 -18.39 10.95 -13.00
C VAL A 121 -19.18 11.29 -11.74
N GLU A 122 -18.53 11.99 -10.80
CA GLU A 122 -19.13 12.57 -9.60
C GLU A 122 -18.77 14.06 -9.55
N VAL A 123 -19.76 14.93 -9.34
CA VAL A 123 -19.58 16.38 -9.29
C VAL A 123 -20.10 16.90 -7.96
N LEU A 124 -19.26 17.67 -7.28
CA LEU A 124 -19.63 18.39 -6.06
C LEU A 124 -19.83 19.87 -6.39
N ALA A 125 -20.89 20.45 -5.82
CA ALA A 125 -21.18 21.87 -5.89
C ALA A 125 -21.51 22.38 -4.49
N ALA A 126 -21.12 23.63 -4.20
CA ALA A 126 -21.48 24.34 -2.99
C ALA A 126 -21.60 25.83 -3.32
N THR A 127 -22.64 26.47 -2.78
CA THR A 127 -22.88 27.90 -2.89
C THR A 127 -22.30 28.58 -1.65
N LEU A 128 -21.26 29.40 -1.81
CA LEU A 128 -20.48 30.00 -0.73
C LEU A 128 -20.37 31.52 -0.90
N ASP A 129 -20.44 32.27 0.20
CA ASP A 129 -20.27 33.72 0.17
C ASP A 129 -18.78 34.11 0.23
N LEU A 130 -18.33 34.94 -0.71
CA LEU A 130 -16.96 35.46 -0.73
C LEU A 130 -16.73 36.47 0.40
N GLU A 131 -17.76 37.13 0.90
CA GLU A 131 -17.65 38.05 2.03
C GLU A 131 -17.30 37.34 3.34
N ASP A 132 -17.66 36.06 3.48
CA ASP A 132 -17.22 35.23 4.61
C ASP A 132 -15.70 35.02 4.59
N VAL A 133 -15.09 34.86 3.41
CA VAL A 133 -13.63 34.79 3.27
C VAL A 133 -12.98 36.13 3.64
N ARG A 134 -13.54 37.24 3.16
CA ARG A 134 -13.01 38.59 3.38
C ARG A 134 -13.07 38.97 4.85
N SER A 135 -14.21 38.73 5.50
CA SER A 135 -14.41 38.99 6.93
C SER A 135 -13.53 38.10 7.80
N TYR A 136 -13.43 36.80 7.50
CA TYR A 136 -12.53 35.87 8.20
C TYR A 136 -11.06 36.32 8.13
N ARG A 137 -10.61 36.76 6.95
CA ARG A 137 -9.25 37.29 6.76
C ARG A 137 -9.03 38.63 7.47
N ALA A 138 -10.07 39.46 7.58
CA ALA A 138 -10.01 40.74 8.29
C ALA A 138 -9.84 40.55 9.80
N GLU A 139 -10.43 39.49 10.37
CA GLU A 139 -10.27 39.11 11.79
C GLU A 139 -8.80 38.83 12.15
N ILE A 140 -8.03 38.27 11.22
CA ILE A 140 -6.64 37.82 11.46
C ILE A 140 -5.62 38.94 11.13
N SER A 141 -5.43 39.86 12.08
CA SER A 141 -4.52 41.02 11.91
C SER A 141 -3.06 40.66 11.61
N SER A 142 -2.54 39.57 12.19
CA SER A 142 -1.15 39.11 11.96
C SER A 142 -0.90 38.67 10.51
N ARG A 143 -1.91 38.08 9.86
CA ARG A 143 -1.88 37.70 8.45
C ARG A 143 -1.76 38.93 7.55
N ASN A 144 -2.53 39.98 7.85
CA ASN A 144 -2.53 41.22 7.06
C ASN A 144 -1.16 41.92 7.08
N LEU A 145 -0.45 41.86 8.22
CA LEU A 145 0.93 42.34 8.30
C LEU A 145 1.89 41.52 7.41
N ALA A 146 1.73 40.20 7.35
CA ALA A 146 2.54 39.35 6.47
C ALA A 146 2.22 39.62 5.00
N ALA A 147 0.95 39.77 4.64
CA ALA A 147 0.48 40.06 3.29
C ALA A 147 1.08 41.36 2.72
N SER A 148 1.27 42.39 3.56
CA SER A 148 1.89 43.66 3.16
C SER A 148 3.34 43.56 2.63
N LYS A 149 4.02 42.43 2.86
CA LYS A 149 5.43 42.22 2.52
C LYS A 149 5.64 41.29 1.33
N VAL A 150 4.57 40.72 0.78
CA VAL A 150 4.64 39.70 -0.28
C VAL A 150 4.76 40.37 -1.65
N SER A 151 5.52 39.73 -2.55
CA SER A 151 5.59 40.14 -3.96
C SER A 151 4.37 39.61 -4.69
N PRO A 152 3.66 40.45 -5.45
CA PRO A 152 2.39 40.05 -6.02
C PRO A 152 2.55 39.00 -7.12
N TYR A 153 1.57 38.10 -7.22
CA TYR A 153 1.53 37.14 -8.32
C TYR A 153 1.20 37.84 -9.65
N PRO A 154 1.72 37.32 -10.79
CA PRO A 154 1.22 37.71 -12.10
C PRO A 154 -0.28 37.45 -12.20
N ARG A 155 -1.06 38.47 -12.58
CA ARG A 155 -2.54 38.38 -12.66
C ARG A 155 -3.01 38.35 -14.11
N VAL A 156 -3.67 37.28 -14.50
CA VAL A 156 -4.39 37.18 -15.77
C VAL A 156 -5.78 37.75 -15.54
N LYS A 157 -6.10 38.87 -16.19
CA LYS A 157 -7.42 39.51 -16.11
C LYS A 157 -8.41 38.73 -16.97
N VAL A 158 -9.47 38.23 -16.35
CA VAL A 158 -10.53 37.49 -17.02
C VAL A 158 -11.81 38.31 -16.96
N ASP A 159 -12.39 38.62 -18.13
CA ASP A 159 -13.65 39.38 -18.20
C ASP A 159 -14.86 38.49 -17.94
N PHE A 160 -14.94 37.98 -16.71
CA PHE A 160 -15.98 37.07 -16.22
C PHE A 160 -16.33 37.45 -14.78
N ALA A 161 -17.58 37.24 -14.37
CA ALA A 161 -18.00 37.32 -12.98
C ALA A 161 -18.44 35.92 -12.56
N LEU A 162 -17.90 35.42 -11.44
CA LEU A 162 -18.26 34.11 -10.91
C LEU A 162 -19.66 34.12 -10.30
N SER A 163 -20.02 35.24 -9.69
CA SER A 163 -21.34 35.50 -9.14
C SER A 163 -22.24 36.21 -10.16
N CYS A 164 -23.52 35.85 -10.17
CA CYS A 164 -24.54 36.46 -11.00
C CYS A 164 -25.74 36.93 -10.17
N ARG A 165 -26.59 37.80 -10.74
CA ARG A 165 -27.74 38.36 -10.02
C ARG A 165 -28.83 37.32 -9.69
N GLU A 166 -28.79 36.17 -10.35
CA GLU A 166 -29.74 35.07 -10.14
C GLU A 166 -29.42 34.28 -8.86
N ASP A 167 -28.17 34.37 -8.37
CA ASP A 167 -27.69 33.68 -7.16
C ASP A 167 -28.24 34.28 -5.86
N LEU A 168 -28.89 35.45 -5.91
CA LEU A 168 -29.45 36.15 -4.74
C LEU A 168 -30.46 35.31 -3.94
N LEU A 169 -31.08 34.32 -4.57
CA LEU A 169 -32.08 33.45 -3.96
C LEU A 169 -31.53 32.07 -3.59
N GLU A 170 -30.28 31.76 -3.95
CA GLU A 170 -29.68 30.48 -3.60
C GLU A 170 -29.23 30.48 -2.13
N PRO A 171 -29.68 29.51 -1.31
CA PRO A 171 -29.22 29.42 0.06
C PRO A 171 -27.73 29.03 0.10
N PRO A 172 -26.92 29.65 0.98
CA PRO A 172 -25.55 29.23 1.19
C PRO A 172 -25.51 27.78 1.71
N SER A 173 -24.48 27.05 1.32
CA SER A 173 -24.26 25.68 1.77
C SER A 173 -23.84 25.66 3.24
N GLU A 174 -24.40 24.74 4.01
CA GLU A 174 -24.07 24.58 5.43
C GLU A 174 -22.83 23.70 5.62
N PRO A 175 -22.02 23.94 6.68
CA PRO A 175 -20.91 23.07 7.02
C PRO A 175 -21.35 21.64 7.35
N ILE A 176 -20.57 20.66 6.88
CA ILE A 176 -20.77 19.24 7.15
C ILE A 176 -19.61 18.65 7.95
N GLU A 177 -19.92 17.63 8.75
CA GLU A 177 -18.89 16.79 9.37
C GLU A 177 -18.44 15.71 8.40
N TRP A 178 -17.12 15.52 8.28
CA TRP A 178 -16.56 14.50 7.40
C TRP A 178 -16.85 13.10 7.95
N THR A 179 -17.46 12.26 7.12
CA THR A 179 -17.73 10.86 7.46
C THR A 179 -16.60 9.97 6.93
N TYR A 180 -15.91 9.27 7.85
CA TYR A 180 -14.84 8.34 7.50
C TYR A 180 -15.36 6.91 7.46
N HIS A 181 -14.90 6.15 6.47
CA HIS A 181 -15.05 4.71 6.48
C HIS A 181 -14.17 4.07 7.54
N SER A 182 -14.69 3.03 8.19
CA SER A 182 -13.89 2.14 9.01
C SER A 182 -12.83 1.44 8.12
N PRO A 183 -11.71 0.99 8.70
CA PRO A 183 -10.72 0.22 7.95
C PRO A 183 -11.32 -1.00 7.24
N GLU A 184 -12.34 -1.64 7.82
CA GLU A 184 -13.02 -2.78 7.24
C GLU A 184 -13.84 -2.39 6.01
N GLU A 185 -14.54 -1.25 6.08
CA GLU A 185 -15.29 -0.69 4.95
C GLU A 185 -14.36 -0.25 3.80
N GLU A 186 -13.22 0.39 4.11
CA GLU A 186 -12.20 0.71 3.08
C GLU A 186 -11.74 -0.56 2.35
N ILE A 187 -11.61 -1.68 3.08
CA ILE A 187 -11.18 -2.97 2.54
C ILE A 187 -12.27 -3.61 1.69
N SER A 188 -13.54 -3.51 2.08
CA SER A 188 -14.63 -4.08 1.28
C SER A 188 -14.93 -3.29 0.01
N LEU A 189 -14.77 -1.96 0.05
CA LEU A 189 -15.22 -1.08 -1.02
C LEU A 189 -14.12 -0.83 -2.06
N GLY A 190 -12.97 -0.28 -1.66
CA GLY A 190 -11.95 0.14 -2.63
C GLY A 190 -11.46 -0.96 -3.55
N PRO A 191 -11.07 -2.12 -3.01
CA PRO A 191 -10.67 -3.22 -3.84
C PRO A 191 -11.82 -3.89 -4.63
N ALA A 192 -13.07 -3.78 -4.15
CA ALA A 192 -14.23 -4.25 -4.92
C ALA A 192 -14.49 -3.36 -6.14
N CYS A 193 -14.45 -2.03 -5.99
CA CYS A 193 -14.52 -1.08 -7.10
C CYS A 193 -13.34 -1.27 -8.07
N TRP A 194 -12.15 -1.57 -7.55
CA TRP A 194 -10.99 -1.91 -8.38
C TRP A 194 -11.21 -3.18 -9.22
N LEU A 195 -11.76 -4.25 -8.62
CA LEU A 195 -12.10 -5.47 -9.35
C LEU A 195 -13.17 -5.23 -10.42
N TRP A 196 -14.16 -4.37 -10.13
CA TRP A 196 -15.17 -3.97 -11.11
C TRP A 196 -14.55 -3.30 -12.34
N ASP A 197 -13.70 -2.29 -12.11
CA ASP A 197 -13.00 -1.59 -13.20
C ASP A 197 -12.09 -2.53 -13.99
N PHE A 198 -11.39 -3.43 -13.30
CA PHE A 198 -10.57 -4.45 -13.96
C PHE A 198 -11.41 -5.37 -14.85
N LEU A 199 -12.56 -5.82 -14.37
CA LEU A 199 -13.43 -6.72 -15.11
C LEU A 199 -14.00 -6.05 -16.37
N ARG A 200 -14.64 -4.89 -16.22
CA ARG A 200 -15.28 -4.18 -17.34
C ARG A 200 -14.26 -3.73 -18.40
N ARG A 201 -13.08 -3.24 -17.98
CA ARG A 201 -12.06 -2.70 -18.90
C ARG A 201 -11.23 -3.79 -19.57
N SER A 202 -11.03 -4.93 -18.90
CA SER A 202 -10.35 -6.09 -19.51
C SER A 202 -11.23 -6.86 -20.52
N ARG A 203 -12.54 -6.55 -20.55
CA ARG A 203 -13.55 -7.25 -21.36
C ARG A 203 -13.55 -8.77 -21.16
N GLN A 204 -13.23 -9.20 -19.95
CA GLN A 204 -13.34 -10.61 -19.56
C GLN A 204 -14.75 -10.92 -19.06
N ALA A 205 -15.13 -12.20 -19.13
CA ALA A 205 -16.47 -12.65 -18.79
C ALA A 205 -16.65 -12.92 -17.28
N GLY A 206 -15.57 -12.85 -16.50
CA GLY A 206 -15.65 -13.02 -15.04
C GLY A 206 -14.32 -13.37 -14.39
N PHE A 207 -14.40 -13.96 -13.21
CA PHE A 207 -13.28 -14.36 -12.36
C PHE A 207 -13.24 -15.87 -12.11
N PHE A 208 -12.02 -16.39 -12.03
CA PHE A 208 -11.72 -17.74 -11.57
C PHE A 208 -10.92 -17.67 -10.27
N LEU A 209 -11.46 -18.21 -9.18
CA LEU A 209 -10.83 -18.19 -7.85
C LEU A 209 -10.54 -19.60 -7.33
N PRO A 210 -9.26 -19.98 -7.18
CA PRO A 210 -8.85 -21.15 -6.40
C PRO A 210 -9.25 -20.99 -4.92
N LEU A 211 -10.35 -21.63 -4.52
CA LEU A 211 -10.90 -21.51 -3.18
C LEU A 211 -10.37 -22.66 -2.31
N SER A 212 -9.54 -22.35 -1.31
CA SER A 212 -8.88 -23.37 -0.48
C SER A 212 -9.64 -23.71 0.81
N GLY A 213 -10.67 -22.93 1.15
CA GLY A 213 -11.31 -23.00 2.47
C GLY A 213 -10.54 -22.29 3.60
N GLY A 214 -9.42 -21.63 3.25
CA GLY A 214 -8.66 -20.75 4.13
C GLY A 214 -9.10 -19.28 4.06
N VAL A 215 -8.66 -18.49 5.05
CA VAL A 215 -9.10 -17.10 5.26
C VAL A 215 -8.81 -16.18 4.07
N ASP A 216 -7.61 -16.26 3.48
CA ASP A 216 -7.23 -15.34 2.39
C ASP A 216 -8.06 -15.56 1.11
N SER A 217 -8.29 -16.83 0.76
CA SER A 217 -9.14 -17.16 -0.39
C SER A 217 -10.62 -16.84 -0.12
N ALA A 218 -11.07 -16.95 1.14
CA ALA A 218 -12.42 -16.56 1.53
C ALA A 218 -12.60 -15.03 1.48
N ALA A 219 -11.62 -14.26 1.94
CA ALA A 219 -11.63 -12.81 1.84
C ALA A 219 -11.77 -12.38 0.37
N THR A 220 -10.96 -12.95 -0.53
CA THR A 220 -11.02 -12.68 -1.97
C THR A 220 -12.42 -12.96 -2.54
N ALA A 221 -13.07 -14.05 -2.11
CA ALA A 221 -14.45 -14.34 -2.50
C ALA A 221 -15.46 -13.32 -1.97
N CYS A 222 -15.30 -12.88 -0.70
CA CYS A 222 -16.15 -11.83 -0.11
C CYS A 222 -16.01 -10.49 -0.85
N LEU A 223 -14.84 -10.19 -1.41
CA LEU A 223 -14.59 -8.95 -2.14
C LEU A 223 -15.29 -8.94 -3.50
N VAL A 224 -15.27 -10.07 -4.21
CA VAL A 224 -16.08 -10.24 -5.42
C VAL A 224 -17.58 -10.17 -5.10
N TYR A 225 -18.00 -10.72 -3.95
CA TYR A 225 -19.39 -10.57 -3.50
C TYR A 225 -19.74 -9.12 -3.14
N SER A 226 -18.83 -8.39 -2.50
CA SER A 226 -18.98 -6.96 -2.22
C SER A 226 -19.12 -6.16 -3.51
N MET A 227 -18.28 -6.45 -4.51
CA MET A 227 -18.40 -5.89 -5.86
C MET A 227 -19.79 -6.14 -6.46
N CYS A 228 -20.32 -7.36 -6.36
CA CYS A 228 -21.66 -7.67 -6.85
C CYS A 228 -22.75 -6.88 -6.11
N ARG A 229 -22.58 -6.63 -4.80
CA ARG A 229 -23.51 -5.80 -4.02
C ARG A 229 -23.48 -4.34 -4.49
N GLU A 230 -22.30 -3.75 -4.66
CA GLU A 230 -22.15 -2.38 -5.15
C GLU A 230 -22.75 -2.20 -6.55
N VAL A 231 -22.57 -3.19 -7.43
CA VAL A 231 -23.17 -3.19 -8.77
C VAL A 231 -24.69 -3.23 -8.69
N CYS A 232 -25.27 -4.11 -7.86
CA CYS A 232 -26.72 -4.15 -7.65
C CYS A 232 -27.25 -2.83 -7.07
N GLU A 233 -26.50 -2.19 -6.17
CA GLU A 233 -26.90 -0.92 -5.56
C GLU A 233 -26.84 0.23 -6.57
N ALA A 234 -25.77 0.34 -7.36
CA ALA A 234 -25.65 1.33 -8.43
C ALA A 234 -26.77 1.18 -9.49
N VAL A 235 -27.13 -0.05 -9.86
CA VAL A 235 -28.25 -0.30 -10.78
C VAL A 235 -29.60 0.11 -10.17
N LYS A 236 -29.81 -0.13 -8.86
CA LYS A 236 -31.02 0.33 -8.15
C LYS A 236 -31.12 1.85 -8.08
N GLN A 237 -29.98 2.53 -7.95
CA GLN A 237 -29.88 3.99 -7.97
C GLN A 237 -30.06 4.59 -9.39
N GLY A 238 -30.13 3.75 -10.42
CA GLY A 238 -30.43 4.17 -11.80
C GLY A 238 -29.21 4.44 -12.67
N ASN A 239 -28.01 4.00 -12.25
CA ASN A 239 -26.79 4.17 -13.04
C ASN A 239 -26.85 3.32 -14.33
N GLN A 240 -26.99 3.99 -15.47
CA GLN A 240 -27.14 3.36 -16.79
C GLN A 240 -25.84 2.77 -17.33
N GLU A 241 -24.69 3.36 -16.97
CA GLU A 241 -23.37 2.91 -17.43
C GLU A 241 -23.04 1.56 -16.81
N VAL A 242 -23.20 1.44 -15.49
CA VAL A 242 -23.02 0.17 -14.76
C VAL A 242 -23.97 -0.90 -15.30
N LEU A 243 -25.22 -0.56 -15.58
CA LEU A 243 -26.18 -1.50 -16.17
C LEU A 243 -25.77 -1.97 -17.56
N ALA A 244 -25.26 -1.08 -18.41
CA ALA A 244 -24.75 -1.41 -19.74
C ALA A 244 -23.52 -2.33 -19.67
N ASP A 245 -22.61 -2.05 -18.73
CA ASP A 245 -21.41 -2.85 -18.50
C ASP A 245 -21.76 -4.25 -18.00
N VAL A 246 -22.69 -4.38 -17.04
CA VAL A 246 -23.15 -5.69 -16.56
C VAL A 246 -23.71 -6.51 -17.72
N ARG A 247 -24.61 -5.94 -18.52
CA ARG A 247 -25.22 -6.62 -19.68
C ARG A 247 -24.18 -7.07 -20.69
N THR A 248 -23.13 -6.29 -20.88
CA THR A 248 -21.99 -6.61 -21.76
C THR A 248 -21.16 -7.76 -21.20
N ILE A 249 -20.89 -7.76 -19.89
CA ILE A 249 -20.10 -8.81 -19.23
C ILE A 249 -20.83 -10.16 -19.25
N VAL A 250 -22.15 -10.17 -18.97
CA VAL A 250 -22.93 -11.41 -18.93
C VAL A 250 -23.47 -11.86 -20.30
N ASP A 251 -23.26 -11.07 -21.36
CA ASP A 251 -23.78 -11.31 -22.72
C ASP A 251 -25.31 -11.49 -22.79
N GLU A 252 -26.05 -10.80 -21.91
CA GLU A 252 -27.51 -10.85 -21.82
C GLU A 252 -28.12 -9.44 -21.72
N LEU A 253 -28.73 -8.96 -22.82
CA LEU A 253 -29.28 -7.60 -22.92
C LEU A 253 -30.47 -7.34 -21.98
N SER A 254 -31.28 -8.37 -21.69
CA SER A 254 -32.44 -8.25 -20.80
C SER A 254 -32.09 -8.36 -19.32
N TYR A 255 -30.84 -8.70 -19.00
CA TYR A 255 -30.43 -8.92 -17.63
C TYR A 255 -30.39 -7.61 -16.84
N THR A 256 -30.91 -7.66 -15.61
CA THR A 256 -30.89 -6.56 -14.65
C THR A 256 -30.60 -7.14 -13.27
N PRO A 257 -29.43 -6.89 -12.68
CA PRO A 257 -29.02 -7.53 -11.44
C PRO A 257 -29.80 -6.98 -10.24
N GLN A 258 -30.64 -7.80 -9.61
CA GLN A 258 -31.34 -7.45 -8.37
C GLN A 258 -30.76 -8.15 -7.13
N ASP A 259 -30.44 -9.44 -7.27
CA ASP A 259 -29.82 -10.26 -6.23
C ASP A 259 -28.30 -10.35 -6.47
N PRO A 260 -27.46 -9.88 -5.52
CA PRO A 260 -26.01 -10.03 -5.61
C PRO A 260 -25.55 -11.48 -5.80
N ARG A 261 -26.30 -12.47 -5.29
CA ARG A 261 -25.95 -13.89 -5.41
C ARG A 261 -26.09 -14.41 -6.83
N ASP A 262 -27.11 -13.96 -7.56
CA ASP A 262 -27.32 -14.32 -8.96
C ASP A 262 -26.22 -13.73 -9.85
N LEU A 263 -25.89 -12.45 -9.66
CA LEU A 263 -24.77 -11.81 -10.36
C LEU A 263 -23.44 -12.52 -10.06
N CYS A 264 -23.19 -12.85 -8.79
CA CYS A 264 -22.00 -13.58 -8.37
C CYS A 264 -21.92 -14.97 -9.03
N GLY A 265 -23.04 -15.67 -9.21
CA GLY A 265 -23.07 -16.97 -9.90
C GLY A 265 -22.66 -16.92 -11.37
N ARG A 266 -22.94 -15.79 -12.03
CA ARG A 266 -22.56 -15.54 -13.43
C ARG A 266 -21.10 -15.13 -13.57
N VAL A 267 -20.64 -14.27 -12.66
CA VAL A 267 -19.31 -13.62 -12.75
C VAL A 267 -18.21 -14.39 -12.03
N LEU A 268 -18.51 -15.15 -10.97
CA LEU A 268 -17.50 -15.83 -10.16
C LEU A 268 -17.59 -17.35 -10.28
N THR A 269 -16.48 -17.95 -10.72
CA THR A 269 -16.25 -19.40 -10.68
C THR A 269 -15.23 -19.73 -9.59
N THR A 270 -15.64 -20.49 -8.57
CA THR A 270 -14.75 -20.94 -7.48
C THR A 270 -14.34 -22.38 -7.69
N CYS A 271 -13.08 -22.72 -7.37
CA CYS A 271 -12.58 -24.09 -7.54
C CYS A 271 -11.80 -24.58 -6.31
N TYR A 272 -12.28 -25.66 -5.68
CA TYR A 272 -11.56 -26.38 -4.64
C TYR A 272 -10.79 -27.55 -5.25
N MET A 273 -9.46 -27.52 -5.10
CA MET A 273 -8.53 -28.49 -5.69
C MET A 273 -7.86 -29.34 -4.60
N ALA A 274 -8.52 -30.45 -4.25
CA ALA A 274 -8.11 -31.37 -3.20
C ALA A 274 -6.86 -32.18 -3.59
N SER A 275 -5.97 -32.46 -2.64
CA SER A 275 -4.92 -33.49 -2.73
C SER A 275 -5.23 -34.65 -1.78
N GLU A 276 -4.46 -35.74 -1.84
CA GLU A 276 -4.63 -36.91 -0.95
C GLU A 276 -4.69 -36.56 0.55
N ASN A 277 -4.01 -35.49 0.97
CA ASN A 277 -3.94 -35.08 2.36
C ASN A 277 -4.99 -34.00 2.74
N SER A 278 -5.83 -33.54 1.81
CA SER A 278 -6.84 -32.52 2.06
C SER A 278 -7.92 -33.00 3.03
N SER A 279 -8.28 -32.18 4.02
CA SER A 279 -9.32 -32.49 5.00
C SER A 279 -10.72 -32.32 4.41
N GLN A 280 -11.67 -33.17 4.83
CA GLN A 280 -13.09 -33.00 4.46
C GLN A 280 -13.66 -31.67 4.98
N GLU A 281 -13.13 -31.15 6.08
CA GLU A 281 -13.54 -29.86 6.66
C GLU A 281 -13.25 -28.68 5.72
N THR A 282 -12.03 -28.58 5.17
CA THR A 282 -11.67 -27.45 4.28
C THR A 282 -12.47 -27.49 2.97
N CYS A 283 -12.74 -28.69 2.46
CA CYS A 283 -13.65 -28.90 1.32
C CYS A 283 -15.08 -28.46 1.65
N GLY A 284 -15.60 -28.86 2.82
CA GLY A 284 -16.92 -28.45 3.31
C GLY A 284 -17.08 -26.93 3.43
N ARG A 285 -16.09 -26.27 4.04
CA ARG A 285 -16.09 -24.80 4.20
C ARG A 285 -16.06 -24.06 2.85
N ALA A 286 -15.23 -24.52 1.92
CA ALA A 286 -15.16 -23.92 0.58
C ALA A 286 -16.50 -24.06 -0.17
N ARG A 287 -17.15 -25.22 -0.07
CA ARG A 287 -18.47 -25.47 -0.65
C ARG A 287 -19.56 -24.60 -0.01
N GLU A 288 -19.59 -24.52 1.32
CA GLU A 288 -20.58 -23.73 2.06
C GLU A 288 -20.46 -22.23 1.72
N LEU A 289 -19.25 -21.68 1.72
CA LEU A 289 -19.03 -20.28 1.35
C LEU A 289 -19.46 -20.01 -0.10
N ALA A 290 -19.10 -20.89 -1.03
CA ALA A 290 -19.49 -20.76 -2.43
C ALA A 290 -21.01 -20.79 -2.62
N GLN A 291 -21.73 -21.61 -1.85
CA GLN A 291 -23.20 -21.65 -1.84
C GLN A 291 -23.82 -20.37 -1.25
N GLN A 292 -23.23 -19.82 -0.19
CA GLN A 292 -23.70 -18.58 0.43
C GLN A 292 -23.59 -17.39 -0.53
N ILE A 293 -22.45 -17.22 -1.17
CA ILE A 293 -22.22 -16.10 -2.12
C ILE A 293 -22.89 -16.33 -3.49
N GLY A 294 -23.27 -17.57 -3.82
CA GLY A 294 -23.92 -17.92 -5.09
C GLY A 294 -22.97 -18.27 -6.24
N SER A 295 -21.66 -18.39 -6.01
CA SER A 295 -20.67 -18.66 -7.06
C SER A 295 -20.81 -20.04 -7.70
N HIS A 296 -20.40 -20.18 -8.97
CA HIS A 296 -20.29 -21.50 -9.61
C HIS A 296 -19.12 -22.29 -9.01
N HIS A 297 -19.41 -23.33 -8.23
CA HIS A 297 -18.39 -24.07 -7.47
C HIS A 297 -17.98 -25.39 -8.14
N ILE A 298 -16.67 -25.57 -8.32
CA ILE A 298 -16.06 -26.79 -8.88
C ILE A 298 -15.21 -27.46 -7.80
N GLY A 299 -15.50 -28.73 -7.50
CA GLY A 299 -14.64 -29.57 -6.64
C GLY A 299 -13.90 -30.59 -7.49
N LEU A 300 -12.57 -30.61 -7.41
CA LEU A 300 -11.74 -31.59 -8.15
C LEU A 300 -10.59 -32.13 -7.29
N ASN A 301 -10.06 -33.29 -7.69
CA ASN A 301 -8.91 -33.92 -7.06
C ASN A 301 -7.69 -33.87 -8.01
N ILE A 302 -6.57 -33.32 -7.55
CA ILE A 302 -5.34 -33.17 -8.35
C ILE A 302 -4.42 -34.41 -8.28
N GLU A 303 -4.72 -35.38 -7.43
CA GLU A 303 -3.85 -36.54 -7.17
C GLU A 303 -3.49 -37.34 -8.44
N PRO A 304 -4.41 -37.57 -9.40
CA PRO A 304 -4.05 -38.25 -10.64
C PRO A 304 -2.94 -37.52 -11.43
N ALA A 305 -2.98 -36.19 -11.47
CA ALA A 305 -1.97 -35.38 -12.15
C ALA A 305 -0.64 -35.38 -11.37
N VAL A 306 -0.69 -35.32 -10.04
CA VAL A 306 0.49 -35.39 -9.18
C VAL A 306 1.20 -36.74 -9.36
N THR A 307 0.44 -37.84 -9.31
CA THR A 307 0.94 -39.20 -9.49
C THR A 307 1.58 -39.37 -10.88
N ALA A 308 0.96 -38.84 -11.94
CA ALA A 308 1.52 -38.90 -13.29
C ALA A 308 2.87 -38.17 -13.38
N VAL A 309 2.98 -36.95 -12.83
CA VAL A 309 4.23 -36.17 -12.86
C VAL A 309 5.34 -36.83 -12.04
N VAL A 310 5.03 -37.34 -10.85
CA VAL A 310 5.99 -38.05 -10.01
C VAL A 310 6.38 -39.40 -10.64
N GLY A 311 5.45 -40.04 -11.35
CA GLY A 311 5.68 -41.25 -12.14
C GLY A 311 6.71 -41.04 -13.26
N ILE A 312 6.57 -39.95 -14.04
CA ILE A 312 7.54 -39.57 -15.08
C ILE A 312 8.93 -39.35 -14.46
N PHE A 313 9.02 -38.65 -13.34
CA PHE A 313 10.31 -38.44 -12.65
C PHE A 313 10.94 -39.75 -12.19
N SER A 314 10.13 -40.66 -11.64
CA SER A 314 10.59 -41.97 -11.16
C SER A 314 11.05 -42.86 -12.30
N LEU A 315 10.35 -42.81 -13.44
CA LEU A 315 10.71 -43.55 -14.66
C LEU A 315 12.07 -43.13 -15.23
N VAL A 316 12.36 -41.82 -15.26
CA VAL A 316 13.59 -41.28 -15.84
C VAL A 316 14.78 -41.40 -14.88
N THR A 317 14.57 -41.22 -13.58
CA THR A 317 15.67 -41.14 -12.59
C THR A 317 15.90 -42.42 -11.80
N GLY A 318 14.97 -43.38 -11.86
CA GLY A 318 14.98 -44.59 -11.03
C GLY A 318 14.78 -44.35 -9.53
N ARG A 319 14.45 -43.11 -9.10
CA ARG A 319 14.23 -42.77 -7.69
C ARG A 319 12.85 -42.15 -7.48
N ARG A 320 12.19 -42.55 -6.40
CA ARG A 320 10.88 -42.01 -6.00
C ARG A 320 11.04 -41.08 -4.79
N PRO A 321 10.72 -39.78 -4.89
CA PRO A 321 10.76 -38.86 -3.76
C PRO A 321 9.66 -39.20 -2.74
N LEU A 322 9.97 -39.04 -1.45
CA LEU A 322 9.04 -39.32 -0.35
C LEU A 322 8.74 -38.05 0.47
N PHE A 323 7.57 -38.00 1.11
CA PHE A 323 7.26 -36.96 2.09
C PHE A 323 8.10 -37.16 3.36
N ALA A 324 8.31 -36.07 4.12
CA ALA A 324 9.08 -36.14 5.37
C ALA A 324 8.49 -37.14 6.37
N ALA A 325 7.16 -37.26 6.44
CA ALA A 325 6.47 -38.23 7.29
C ALA A 325 6.73 -39.70 6.89
N HIS A 326 7.18 -39.94 5.66
CA HIS A 326 7.55 -41.26 5.14
C HIS A 326 9.07 -41.43 5.03
N GLY A 327 9.85 -40.63 5.75
CA GLY A 327 11.32 -40.72 5.79
C GLY A 327 12.06 -39.98 4.67
N GLY A 328 11.36 -39.18 3.85
CA GLY A 328 11.98 -38.37 2.81
C GLY A 328 12.79 -37.19 3.35
N SER A 329 13.79 -36.74 2.58
CA SER A 329 14.60 -35.57 2.95
C SER A 329 13.79 -34.26 2.93
N SER A 330 14.28 -33.20 3.61
CA SER A 330 13.63 -31.88 3.58
C SER A 330 13.51 -31.32 2.15
N ARG A 331 14.44 -31.68 1.26
CA ARG A 331 14.42 -31.29 -0.16
C ARG A 331 13.31 -32.00 -0.92
N GLU A 332 13.15 -33.30 -0.71
CA GLU A 332 12.07 -34.09 -1.33
C GLU A 332 10.70 -33.61 -0.88
N ASN A 333 10.54 -33.39 0.43
CA ASN A 333 9.30 -32.88 1.00
C ASN A 333 8.91 -31.52 0.38
N LEU A 334 9.86 -30.59 0.28
CA LEU A 334 9.63 -29.30 -0.36
C LEU A 334 9.32 -29.44 -1.86
N ALA A 335 9.99 -30.36 -2.56
CA ALA A 335 9.76 -30.61 -3.98
C ALA A 335 8.33 -31.14 -4.24
N LEU A 336 7.87 -32.12 -3.46
CA LEU A 336 6.52 -32.68 -3.59
C LEU A 336 5.43 -31.64 -3.30
N GLN A 337 5.61 -30.81 -2.27
CA GLN A 337 4.71 -29.68 -1.99
C GLN A 337 4.67 -28.69 -3.18
N ASN A 338 5.83 -28.39 -3.77
CA ASN A 338 5.91 -27.49 -4.91
C ASN A 338 5.26 -28.07 -6.18
N VAL A 339 5.33 -29.38 -6.40
CA VAL A 339 4.64 -30.03 -7.53
C VAL A 339 3.13 -29.88 -7.38
N GLN A 340 2.57 -30.19 -6.21
CA GLN A 340 1.15 -29.97 -5.94
C GLN A 340 0.76 -28.50 -6.12
N ALA A 341 1.57 -27.57 -5.62
CA ALA A 341 1.31 -26.14 -5.75
C ALA A 341 1.23 -25.68 -7.21
N ARG A 342 2.19 -26.13 -8.04
CA ARG A 342 2.23 -25.81 -9.47
C ARG A 342 1.10 -26.42 -10.27
N LEU A 343 0.72 -27.66 -9.95
CA LEU A 343 -0.36 -28.33 -10.66
C LEU A 343 -1.70 -27.63 -10.42
N ARG A 344 -1.95 -27.11 -9.21
CA ARG A 344 -3.14 -26.27 -8.98
C ARG A 344 -3.14 -25.01 -9.84
N MET A 345 -1.98 -24.39 -10.05
CA MET A 345 -1.87 -23.25 -10.97
C MET A 345 -2.20 -23.66 -12.41
N VAL A 346 -1.60 -24.75 -12.92
CA VAL A 346 -1.87 -25.23 -14.28
C VAL A 346 -3.36 -25.55 -14.48
N VAL A 347 -3.97 -26.22 -13.52
CA VAL A 347 -5.41 -26.53 -13.53
C VAL A 347 -6.24 -25.25 -13.46
N ALA A 348 -5.88 -24.29 -12.60
CA ALA A 348 -6.59 -23.02 -12.49
C ALA A 348 -6.66 -22.26 -13.82
N TYR A 349 -5.54 -22.10 -14.53
CA TYR A 349 -5.54 -21.42 -15.83
C TYR A 349 -6.29 -22.22 -16.90
N LEU A 350 -6.24 -23.56 -16.87
CA LEU A 350 -7.00 -24.40 -17.79
C LEU A 350 -8.51 -24.16 -17.61
N PHE A 351 -9.00 -24.15 -16.38
CA PHE A 351 -10.41 -23.87 -16.10
C PHE A 351 -10.78 -22.41 -16.34
N ALA A 352 -9.88 -21.46 -16.07
CA ALA A 352 -10.12 -20.05 -16.39
C ALA A 352 -10.36 -19.83 -17.89
N GLN A 353 -9.66 -20.58 -18.75
CA GLN A 353 -9.81 -20.52 -20.20
C GLN A 353 -11.00 -21.33 -20.75
N LEU A 354 -11.30 -22.50 -20.16
CA LEU A 354 -12.25 -23.46 -20.75
C LEU A 354 -13.53 -23.71 -19.94
N SER A 355 -13.66 -23.21 -18.71
CA SER A 355 -14.86 -23.47 -17.89
C SER A 355 -16.13 -22.80 -18.44
N LEU A 356 -16.00 -21.62 -19.06
CA LEU A 356 -17.11 -20.97 -19.76
C LEU A 356 -17.47 -21.71 -21.04
N TRP A 357 -16.45 -22.12 -21.82
CA TRP A 357 -16.64 -22.94 -23.02
C TRP A 357 -17.38 -24.26 -22.71
N ALA A 358 -17.01 -24.95 -21.62
CA ALA A 358 -17.68 -26.16 -21.19
C ALA A 358 -19.16 -25.94 -20.79
N ARG A 359 -19.54 -24.69 -20.48
CA ARG A 359 -20.92 -24.28 -20.18
C ARG A 359 -21.66 -23.71 -21.39
N GLY A 360 -21.02 -23.65 -22.56
CA GLY A 360 -21.58 -23.02 -23.76
C GLY A 360 -21.55 -21.49 -23.74
N ALA A 361 -20.86 -20.87 -22.78
CA ALA A 361 -20.69 -19.43 -22.67
C ALA A 361 -19.40 -18.97 -23.39
N ARG A 362 -19.40 -17.72 -23.85
CA ARG A 362 -18.24 -17.08 -24.50
C ARG A 362 -17.33 -16.41 -23.47
N GLY A 363 -16.08 -16.17 -23.86
CA GLY A 363 -15.11 -15.43 -23.06
C GLY A 363 -14.22 -16.30 -22.17
N GLY A 364 -13.26 -15.63 -21.52
CA GLY A 364 -12.35 -16.21 -20.53
C GLY A 364 -12.55 -15.56 -19.16
N LEU A 365 -11.99 -16.21 -18.13
CA LEU A 365 -12.01 -15.71 -16.76
C LEU A 365 -10.63 -15.19 -16.34
N LEU A 366 -10.61 -14.11 -15.55
CA LEU A 366 -9.42 -13.62 -14.87
C LEU A 366 -9.09 -14.50 -13.67
N VAL A 367 -7.86 -15.00 -13.57
CA VAL A 367 -7.44 -15.80 -12.41
C VAL A 367 -7.11 -14.88 -11.24
N LEU A 368 -7.85 -15.02 -10.14
CA LEU A 368 -7.61 -14.29 -8.91
C LEU A 368 -6.63 -15.04 -8.00
N GLY A 369 -5.58 -14.36 -7.56
CA GLY A 369 -4.68 -14.87 -6.54
C GLY A 369 -4.96 -14.29 -5.15
N SER A 370 -4.68 -15.08 -4.11
CA SER A 370 -5.05 -14.79 -2.73
C SER A 370 -3.83 -14.63 -1.81
N ALA A 371 -2.72 -14.07 -2.30
CA ALA A 371 -1.50 -13.92 -1.50
C ALA A 371 -1.50 -12.62 -0.67
N ASN A 372 -1.33 -12.72 0.65
CA ASN A 372 -1.27 -11.56 1.54
C ASN A 372 0.11 -10.86 1.55
N VAL A 373 0.14 -9.59 2.01
CA VAL A 373 1.34 -8.72 2.02
C VAL A 373 2.49 -9.26 2.88
N ASP A 374 2.16 -9.97 3.96
CA ASP A 374 3.13 -10.46 4.92
C ASP A 374 3.81 -11.75 4.47
N GLU A 375 3.13 -12.61 3.71
CA GLU A 375 3.72 -13.83 3.13
C GLU A 375 4.64 -13.56 1.95
N ARG A 376 4.34 -12.51 1.19
CA ARG A 376 5.18 -12.03 0.07
C ARG A 376 6.59 -11.67 0.56
N ARG A 377 6.76 -11.20 1.80
CA ARG A 377 8.04 -10.66 2.32
C ARG A 377 9.11 -11.67 2.73
N PRO A 378 8.91 -12.54 3.73
CA PRO A 378 9.94 -13.46 4.21
C PRO A 378 9.88 -14.82 3.48
N ARG A 379 8.71 -15.21 2.95
CA ARG A 379 8.49 -16.53 2.36
C ARG A 379 8.75 -16.53 0.86
N GLY A 380 8.42 -15.43 0.19
CA GLY A 380 8.19 -15.41 -1.25
C GLY A 380 7.40 -16.65 -1.69
N ARG A 381 6.49 -17.14 -0.84
CA ARG A 381 5.56 -18.19 -1.23
C ARG A 381 4.31 -17.46 -1.61
N VAL A 382 4.26 -17.07 -2.88
CA VAL A 382 2.99 -17.11 -3.58
C VAL A 382 2.89 -18.52 -4.13
N TRP A 383 1.68 -18.95 -4.41
CA TRP A 383 1.39 -20.08 -5.29
C TRP A 383 2.01 -19.95 -6.70
N ALA A 384 3.02 -19.10 -6.89
CA ALA A 384 3.90 -18.97 -8.04
C ALA A 384 5.25 -19.64 -7.72
N VAL A 385 5.29 -20.97 -7.78
CA VAL A 385 6.57 -21.68 -7.87
C VAL A 385 7.12 -21.48 -9.29
N ARG A 386 8.04 -20.52 -9.46
CA ARG A 386 8.82 -20.15 -10.66
C ARG A 386 8.62 -21.06 -11.89
N ARG A 387 8.07 -20.51 -12.98
CA ARG A 387 8.42 -20.91 -14.36
C ARG A 387 8.62 -19.65 -15.22
N ARG A 388 9.81 -19.52 -15.79
CA ARG A 388 10.03 -18.94 -17.13
C ARG A 388 10.28 -20.14 -18.04
N LEU A 389 9.46 -20.34 -19.06
CA LEU A 389 9.86 -21.13 -20.22
C LEU A 389 10.36 -20.11 -21.25
N TRP A 390 11.68 -20.13 -21.46
CA TRP A 390 12.34 -19.49 -22.58
C TRP A 390 12.12 -20.39 -23.80
N SER A 391 11.45 -19.88 -24.83
CA SER A 391 11.46 -20.46 -26.17
C SER A 391 11.90 -19.35 -27.13
N PRO A 392 13.03 -19.51 -27.84
CA PRO A 392 13.37 -18.65 -28.96
C PRO A 392 12.44 -18.99 -30.14
N GLU A 393 12.11 -17.98 -30.94
CA GLU A 393 11.25 -18.05 -32.14
C GLU A 393 9.73 -18.01 -31.90
N ALA A 394 9.12 -16.84 -32.14
CA ALA A 394 7.97 -16.67 -33.03
C ALA A 394 7.35 -15.26 -32.92
N SER A 395 7.33 -14.61 -34.08
CA SER A 395 6.35 -13.63 -34.62
C SER A 395 6.11 -12.27 -33.95
N ARG A 396 6.28 -11.26 -34.80
CA ARG A 396 5.85 -9.86 -34.71
C ARG A 396 4.32 -9.76 -34.59
N THR A 397 3.82 -9.64 -33.37
CA THR A 397 2.51 -9.05 -33.02
C THR A 397 2.64 -8.45 -31.61
N PRO A 398 1.95 -7.34 -31.29
CA PRO A 398 2.03 -6.75 -29.96
C PRO A 398 1.38 -7.73 -28.97
N LYS A 399 2.21 -8.35 -28.11
CA LYS A 399 1.77 -9.33 -27.13
C LYS A 399 1.03 -8.59 -26.00
N LEU A 400 -0.29 -8.74 -25.93
CA LEU A 400 -1.06 -8.49 -24.71
C LEU A 400 -0.59 -9.50 -23.65
N GLU A 401 0.03 -9.00 -22.58
CA GLU A 401 0.31 -9.82 -21.39
C GLU A 401 -1.01 -10.08 -20.63
N PRO A 402 -1.27 -11.31 -20.14
CA PRO A 402 -2.39 -11.54 -19.23
C PRO A 402 -2.12 -10.80 -17.91
N VAL A 403 -2.91 -9.76 -17.64
CA VAL A 403 -2.82 -8.98 -16.41
C VAL A 403 -3.68 -9.68 -15.35
N ASP A 404 -3.06 -10.49 -14.50
CA ASP A 404 -3.71 -11.09 -13.34
C ASP A 404 -3.79 -10.06 -12.19
N GLY A 405 -5.00 -9.75 -11.74
CA GLY A 405 -5.23 -8.90 -10.57
C GLY A 405 -5.22 -9.72 -9.28
N GLU A 406 -4.27 -9.46 -8.38
CA GLU A 406 -4.31 -9.99 -7.01
C GLU A 406 -4.77 -8.93 -6.01
N MET A 407 -5.41 -9.39 -4.95
CA MET A 407 -5.82 -8.49 -3.89
C MET A 407 -5.08 -8.78 -2.58
N LEU A 408 -4.47 -7.72 -2.05
CA LEU A 408 -3.78 -7.71 -0.78
C LEU A 408 -4.79 -7.40 0.30
N LEU A 409 -5.01 -8.30 1.26
CA LEU A 409 -5.22 -8.02 2.68
C LEU A 409 -5.46 -9.33 3.44
N LYS A 410 -4.84 -9.47 4.62
CA LYS A 410 -5.29 -10.42 5.63
C LYS A 410 -6.12 -9.61 6.61
N PRO A 411 -7.46 -9.64 6.55
CA PRO A 411 -8.27 -8.98 7.57
C PRO A 411 -8.11 -9.79 8.87
N PRO A 412 -7.56 -9.22 9.97
CA PRO A 412 -7.56 -9.90 11.26
C PRO A 412 -8.94 -9.94 11.91
N TRP A 413 -9.96 -9.31 11.29
CA TRP A 413 -11.23 -8.99 11.92
C TRP A 413 -12.42 -9.20 10.97
N LEU A 414 -12.55 -10.42 10.45
CA LEU A 414 -13.75 -10.87 9.72
C LEU A 414 -15.11 -10.83 10.48
N PRO A 415 -15.30 -10.46 11.78
CA PRO A 415 -16.64 -10.55 12.38
C PRO A 415 -17.63 -9.49 11.90
N ASP A 416 -17.21 -8.25 11.67
CA ASP A 416 -18.16 -7.13 11.64
C ASP A 416 -18.81 -6.86 10.28
N GLN A 417 -18.14 -7.18 9.16
CA GLN A 417 -18.81 -7.17 7.85
C GLN A 417 -19.56 -8.47 7.54
N VAL A 418 -19.16 -9.59 8.15
CA VAL A 418 -19.94 -10.84 8.12
C VAL A 418 -21.24 -10.71 8.94
N ARG A 419 -21.35 -9.72 9.83
CA ARG A 419 -22.62 -9.36 10.50
C ARG A 419 -23.66 -8.71 9.59
N LEU A 420 -23.26 -8.10 8.47
CA LEU A 420 -24.19 -7.52 7.49
C LEU A 420 -24.81 -8.58 6.57
N LEU A 421 -24.18 -9.76 6.46
CA LEU A 421 -24.88 -10.96 6.03
C LEU A 421 -25.80 -11.37 7.19
N GLN A 422 -27.09 -11.59 6.94
CA GLN A 422 -28.06 -12.13 7.91
C GLN A 422 -27.74 -13.60 8.31
N CYS A 423 -26.47 -13.94 8.54
CA CYS A 423 -26.01 -15.18 9.15
C CYS A 423 -26.26 -15.12 10.67
N ARG A 424 -27.54 -15.07 11.07
CA ARG A 424 -28.00 -14.99 12.48
C ARG A 424 -27.77 -16.24 13.32
N ARG A 425 -27.06 -17.23 12.78
CA ARG A 425 -26.51 -18.37 13.51
C ARG A 425 -25.19 -18.69 12.83
N GLN A 426 -24.06 -18.63 13.53
CA GLN A 426 -22.95 -19.61 13.46
C GLN A 426 -21.79 -19.20 14.41
N PRO A 427 -21.04 -20.18 14.96
CA PRO A 427 -20.24 -20.06 16.18
C PRO A 427 -18.77 -19.62 15.97
N HIS A 428 -18.17 -19.19 17.09
CA HIS A 428 -16.80 -18.70 17.37
C HIS A 428 -15.57 -19.46 16.77
N TRP A 429 -15.72 -20.48 15.92
CA TRP A 429 -14.64 -21.42 15.55
C TRP A 429 -13.85 -21.04 14.29
N TRP A 430 -14.29 -20.07 13.47
CA TRP A 430 -13.58 -19.64 12.25
C TRP A 430 -12.12 -19.18 12.51
N TYR A 431 -11.87 -18.66 13.72
CA TYR A 431 -10.59 -18.06 14.11
C TYR A 431 -9.51 -19.05 14.55
N GLN A 432 -9.82 -20.33 14.77
CA GLN A 432 -8.91 -21.22 15.50
C GLN A 432 -7.91 -22.02 14.67
N GLN A 433 -7.99 -22.01 13.33
CA GLN A 433 -7.10 -22.86 12.52
C GLN A 433 -6.63 -22.20 11.22
N ASP A 434 -5.67 -21.30 11.36
CA ASP A 434 -4.86 -20.77 10.26
C ASP A 434 -3.73 -21.77 9.94
N ARG A 435 -4.10 -22.93 9.39
CA ARG A 435 -3.18 -24.05 9.16
C ARG A 435 -3.02 -24.29 7.66
N PRO A 436 -1.79 -24.41 7.14
CA PRO A 436 -1.56 -24.98 5.81
C PRO A 436 -1.84 -26.48 5.88
N GLU A 437 -3.12 -26.86 5.82
CA GLU A 437 -3.53 -28.26 5.84
C GLU A 437 -3.49 -28.87 4.45
N GLY A 438 -3.02 -30.11 4.37
CA GLY A 438 -3.29 -31.00 3.24
C GLY A 438 -2.26 -31.08 2.11
N LEU A 439 -1.05 -30.57 2.30
CA LEU A 439 0.05 -30.82 1.35
C LEU A 439 0.97 -31.99 1.76
N CYS A 440 0.93 -32.43 3.02
CA CYS A 440 1.74 -33.54 3.53
C CYS A 440 0.93 -34.47 4.44
N PRO A 441 1.25 -35.78 4.45
CA PRO A 441 0.63 -36.75 5.33
C PRO A 441 1.08 -36.55 6.78
N VAL A 442 0.18 -36.84 7.73
CA VAL A 442 0.43 -36.80 9.18
C VAL A 442 0.57 -38.25 9.69
N LEU A 443 1.63 -38.53 10.48
CA LEU A 443 1.81 -39.83 11.15
C LEU A 443 0.74 -40.06 12.22
N ARG A 444 0.08 -41.24 12.22
CA ARG A 444 -0.89 -41.64 13.25
C ARG A 444 -0.21 -41.71 14.63
N GLY A 445 -0.72 -40.95 15.61
CA GLY A 445 -0.25 -40.94 17.00
C GLY A 445 0.51 -39.69 17.43
N THR A 446 0.89 -38.83 16.49
CA THR A 446 1.35 -37.45 16.76
C THR A 446 0.20 -36.48 16.54
N LEU A 447 0.01 -35.48 17.42
CA LEU A 447 -0.86 -34.32 17.15
C LEU A 447 -0.56 -33.80 15.72
N PRO A 448 -1.59 -33.35 14.98
CA PRO A 448 -1.44 -33.08 13.55
C PRO A 448 -0.22 -32.22 13.26
N ALA A 449 0.74 -32.80 12.54
CA ALA A 449 1.97 -32.13 12.13
C ALA A 449 1.72 -31.08 11.02
N SER A 450 0.55 -30.46 10.98
CA SER A 450 0.28 -29.23 10.24
C SER A 450 0.77 -28.05 11.07
N ARG A 451 2.07 -27.77 10.99
CA ARG A 451 2.66 -26.59 11.63
C ARG A 451 1.99 -25.32 11.06
N PRO A 452 1.50 -24.39 11.90
CA PRO A 452 0.97 -23.12 11.41
C PRO A 452 2.03 -22.39 10.59
N ALA A 453 1.62 -21.62 9.59
CA ALA A 453 2.55 -20.92 8.68
C ALA A 453 3.62 -20.08 9.44
N GLY A 454 3.28 -19.57 10.63
CA GLY A 454 4.18 -18.86 11.54
C GLY A 454 5.31 -19.70 12.16
N GLU A 455 5.10 -20.99 12.44
CA GLU A 455 6.15 -21.87 12.97
C GLU A 455 7.18 -22.26 11.90
N ASP A 456 6.74 -22.38 10.65
CA ASP A 456 7.60 -22.58 9.47
C ASP A 456 8.52 -21.34 9.22
N MET A 457 8.04 -20.16 9.63
CA MET A 457 8.79 -18.90 9.57
C MET A 457 9.68 -18.70 10.81
N GLY A 458 9.30 -19.29 11.94
CA GLY A 458 9.89 -19.05 13.26
C GLY A 458 9.64 -17.62 13.75
N MET A 459 8.54 -17.01 13.31
CA MET A 459 8.06 -15.65 13.60
C MET A 459 6.54 -15.58 13.45
N THR A 460 5.86 -14.80 14.29
CA THR A 460 4.41 -14.59 14.19
C THR A 460 4.04 -13.56 13.11
N TYR A 461 2.79 -13.57 12.61
CA TYR A 461 2.33 -12.54 11.67
C TYR A 461 2.41 -11.13 12.27
N ALA A 462 2.10 -10.97 13.56
CA ALA A 462 2.22 -9.69 14.26
C ALA A 462 3.66 -9.14 14.24
N GLU A 463 4.66 -10.01 14.43
CA GLU A 463 6.06 -9.65 14.32
C GLU A 463 6.44 -9.26 12.88
N LEU A 464 5.93 -10.00 11.88
CA LEU A 464 6.18 -9.72 10.47
C LEU A 464 5.65 -8.34 10.05
N SER A 465 4.46 -7.95 10.50
CA SER A 465 3.93 -6.62 10.20
C SER A 465 4.78 -5.51 10.84
N VAL A 466 5.34 -5.74 12.04
CA VAL A 466 6.31 -4.82 12.67
C VAL A 466 7.59 -4.72 11.84
N TYR A 467 8.22 -5.83 11.45
CA TYR A 467 9.41 -5.80 10.58
C TYR A 467 9.12 -5.10 9.25
N GLY A 468 7.93 -5.33 8.69
CA GLY A 468 7.45 -4.70 7.48
C GLY A 468 7.41 -3.18 7.55
N ARG A 469 6.77 -2.65 8.60
CA ARG A 469 6.68 -1.22 8.88
C ARG A 469 8.06 -0.61 9.16
N LEU A 470 8.88 -1.27 9.99
CA LEU A 470 10.24 -0.79 10.27
C LEU A 470 11.11 -0.73 9.00
N ARG A 471 11.06 -1.76 8.15
CA ARG A 471 11.82 -1.82 6.89
C ARG A 471 11.40 -0.72 5.92
N LYS A 472 10.10 -0.61 5.64
CA LYS A 472 9.60 0.22 4.52
C LYS A 472 9.15 1.60 4.95
N VAL A 473 8.43 1.75 6.05
CA VAL A 473 7.95 3.07 6.53
C VAL A 473 9.11 3.80 7.21
N ALA A 474 9.68 3.19 8.25
CA ALA A 474 10.78 3.77 9.03
C ALA A 474 12.17 3.62 8.39
N LYS A 475 12.25 3.09 7.16
CA LYS A 475 13.48 2.97 6.36
C LYS A 475 14.65 2.29 7.10
N SER A 476 14.35 1.34 7.98
CA SER A 476 15.35 0.73 8.87
C SER A 476 16.02 -0.49 8.22
N GLY A 477 17.34 -0.45 8.08
CA GLY A 477 18.18 -1.61 7.75
C GLY A 477 18.36 -2.57 8.94
N PRO A 478 19.17 -3.64 8.81
CA PRO A 478 19.30 -4.67 9.85
C PRO A 478 19.73 -4.12 11.21
N TYR A 479 20.75 -3.26 11.24
CA TYR A 479 21.25 -2.67 12.48
C TYR A 479 20.24 -1.70 13.12
N SER A 480 19.70 -0.78 12.33
CA SER A 480 18.69 0.18 12.82
C SER A 480 17.42 -0.51 13.33
N MET A 481 16.98 -1.59 12.65
CA MET A 481 15.85 -2.41 13.07
C MET A 481 16.14 -3.10 14.41
N PHE A 482 17.34 -3.67 14.58
CA PHE A 482 17.79 -4.23 15.86
C PHE A 482 17.73 -3.19 16.98
N CYS A 483 18.33 -2.01 16.80
CA CYS A 483 18.33 -0.96 17.83
C CYS A 483 16.92 -0.55 18.27
N ARG A 484 15.98 -0.41 17.32
CA ARG A 484 14.57 -0.09 17.64
C ARG A 484 13.87 -1.22 18.38
N LEU A 485 14.05 -2.46 17.92
CA LEU A 485 13.37 -3.61 18.50
C LEU A 485 13.88 -3.99 19.89
N VAL A 486 15.16 -3.75 20.19
CA VAL A 486 15.70 -3.97 21.54
C VAL A 486 14.98 -3.09 22.57
N THR A 487 14.64 -1.85 22.20
CA THR A 487 13.85 -0.97 23.07
C THR A 487 12.37 -1.36 23.09
N MET A 488 11.80 -1.69 21.92
CA MET A 488 10.37 -2.01 21.78
C MET A 488 9.99 -3.34 22.46
N TRP A 489 10.87 -4.33 22.44
CA TRP A 489 10.63 -5.67 23.00
C TRP A 489 11.46 -5.94 24.26
N LYS A 490 11.90 -4.90 24.96
CA LYS A 490 12.74 -5.01 26.17
C LYS A 490 12.16 -5.95 27.23
N ASP A 491 10.83 -6.00 27.35
CA ASP A 491 10.12 -6.77 28.38
C ASP A 491 9.81 -8.21 27.91
N VAL A 492 9.98 -8.50 26.61
CA VAL A 492 9.55 -9.76 25.98
C VAL A 492 10.74 -10.58 25.46
N CYS A 493 11.82 -9.92 25.04
CA CYS A 493 12.97 -10.55 24.39
C CYS A 493 14.29 -9.97 24.89
N SER A 494 15.27 -10.85 25.10
CA SER A 494 16.65 -10.41 25.34
C SER A 494 17.27 -9.82 24.06
N PRO A 495 18.29 -8.94 24.18
CA PRO A 495 19.00 -8.40 23.00
C PRO A 495 19.51 -9.50 22.07
N ARG A 496 19.94 -10.65 22.60
CA ARG A 496 20.37 -11.80 21.79
C ARG A 496 19.23 -12.37 20.95
N GLN A 497 18.06 -12.58 21.55
CA GLN A 497 16.88 -13.09 20.85
C GLN A 497 16.42 -12.13 19.76
N VAL A 498 16.46 -10.82 20.01
CA VAL A 498 16.13 -9.80 19.00
C VAL A 498 17.12 -9.86 17.82
N ALA A 499 18.42 -9.98 18.10
CA ALA A 499 19.44 -10.11 17.05
C ALA A 499 19.20 -11.34 16.16
N ASP A 500 18.92 -12.50 16.75
CA ASP A 500 18.67 -13.74 15.99
C ASP A 500 17.40 -13.64 15.14
N ARG A 501 16.35 -13.01 15.68
CA ARG A 501 15.11 -12.71 14.93
C ARG A 501 15.37 -11.79 13.74
N VAL A 502 16.06 -10.66 13.95
CA VAL A 502 16.39 -9.72 12.86
C VAL A 502 17.23 -10.40 11.78
N ARG A 503 18.25 -11.19 12.15
CA ARG A 503 19.07 -11.94 11.19
C ARG A 503 18.26 -12.93 10.37
N ARG A 504 17.39 -13.70 11.03
CA ARG A 504 16.50 -14.64 10.36
C ARG A 504 15.58 -13.93 9.36
N PHE A 505 15.05 -12.77 9.73
CA PHE A 505 14.18 -11.98 8.86
C PHE A 505 14.93 -11.50 7.60
N PHE A 506 16.07 -10.82 7.77
CA PHE A 506 16.82 -10.28 6.63
C PHE A 506 17.45 -11.36 5.75
N SER A 507 17.82 -12.51 6.32
CA SER A 507 18.35 -13.65 5.54
C SER A 507 17.25 -14.26 4.68
N LYS A 508 16.06 -14.50 5.25
CA LYS A 508 14.90 -15.03 4.50
C LYS A 508 14.39 -14.02 3.47
N TYR A 509 14.32 -12.74 3.81
CA TYR A 509 13.97 -11.65 2.89
C TYR A 509 14.93 -11.60 1.69
N ALA A 510 16.24 -11.59 1.95
CA ALA A 510 17.26 -11.56 0.91
C ALA A 510 17.20 -12.79 -0.01
N ALA A 511 17.07 -13.99 0.57
CA ALA A 511 17.01 -15.24 -0.19
C ALA A 511 15.77 -15.33 -1.09
N ASN A 512 14.63 -14.78 -0.64
CA ASN A 512 13.36 -14.87 -1.36
C ASN A 512 13.02 -13.64 -2.21
N ARG A 513 13.82 -12.57 -2.21
CA ARG A 513 13.49 -11.34 -2.92
C ARG A 513 13.28 -11.52 -4.42
N HIS A 514 14.05 -12.41 -5.05
CA HIS A 514 13.91 -12.73 -6.47
C HIS A 514 12.48 -13.12 -6.88
N LYS A 515 11.68 -13.67 -5.95
CA LYS A 515 10.29 -14.04 -6.22
C LYS A 515 9.34 -12.84 -6.32
N MET A 516 9.75 -11.68 -5.80
CA MET A 516 8.97 -10.45 -5.90
C MET A 516 9.03 -9.82 -7.29
N THR A 517 10.07 -10.13 -8.06
CA THR A 517 10.28 -9.60 -9.43
C THR A 517 9.29 -10.16 -10.45
N THR A 518 8.71 -11.32 -10.18
CA THR A 518 7.72 -11.99 -11.03
C THR A 518 6.42 -12.20 -10.27
N LEU A 519 6.18 -11.34 -9.27
CA LEU A 519 4.94 -11.38 -8.53
C LEU A 519 3.84 -10.77 -9.38
N THR A 520 2.70 -11.42 -9.33
CA THR A 520 1.39 -10.92 -9.72
C THR A 520 1.15 -9.49 -9.21
N PRO A 521 0.74 -8.56 -10.09
CA PRO A 521 0.31 -7.22 -9.71
C PRO A 521 -0.80 -7.29 -8.66
N ALA A 522 -0.77 -6.36 -7.71
CA ALA A 522 -1.79 -6.36 -6.67
C ALA A 522 -2.22 -4.97 -6.23
N TYR A 523 -3.50 -4.86 -5.85
CA TYR A 523 -4.14 -3.65 -5.34
C TYR A 523 -3.27 -2.95 -4.29
N HIS A 524 -2.98 -1.68 -4.48
CA HIS A 524 -2.23 -0.91 -3.50
C HIS A 524 -3.10 -0.49 -2.32
N ALA A 525 -2.84 -1.05 -1.14
CA ALA A 525 -3.49 -0.63 0.12
C ALA A 525 -2.46 -0.12 1.15
N GLU A 526 -1.41 -0.91 1.39
CA GLU A 526 -0.50 -0.69 2.50
C GLU A 526 0.76 0.09 2.10
N SER A 527 1.09 1.13 2.89
CA SER A 527 2.29 1.97 2.73
C SER A 527 3.62 1.21 2.93
N TYR A 528 3.57 -0.08 3.28
CA TYR A 528 4.74 -0.94 3.46
C TYR A 528 4.87 -2.07 2.43
N SER A 529 4.11 -2.01 1.33
CA SER A 529 4.10 -3.03 0.27
C SER A 529 5.53 -3.40 -0.18
N PRO A 530 5.83 -4.70 -0.40
CA PRO A 530 7.11 -5.16 -0.93
C PRO A 530 7.16 -5.22 -2.46
N ASP A 531 6.15 -4.71 -3.17
CA ASP A 531 6.11 -4.74 -4.64
C ASP A 531 7.38 -4.16 -5.28
N ASP A 532 7.96 -4.88 -6.24
CA ASP A 532 9.23 -4.52 -6.88
C ASP A 532 9.04 -3.72 -8.18
N ASN A 533 7.85 -3.71 -8.77
CA ASN A 533 7.61 -3.09 -10.08
C ASN A 533 7.52 -1.57 -10.02
N ARG A 534 7.02 -1.03 -8.89
CA ARG A 534 6.68 0.40 -8.78
C ARG A 534 6.94 0.96 -7.38
N PHE A 535 6.65 0.22 -6.30
CA PHE A 535 6.63 0.80 -4.93
C PHE A 535 7.94 0.64 -4.14
N ASP A 536 8.58 -0.53 -4.20
CA ASP A 536 9.77 -0.87 -3.40
C ASP A 536 10.88 -1.39 -4.31
N LEU A 537 11.46 -0.49 -5.12
CA LEU A 537 12.60 -0.81 -5.97
C LEU A 537 13.81 -1.25 -5.12
N ARG A 538 14.23 -2.50 -5.28
CA ARG A 538 15.31 -3.12 -4.48
C ARG A 538 16.13 -4.08 -5.33
N PRO A 539 17.41 -4.33 -4.98
CA PRO A 539 18.14 -5.46 -5.53
C PRO A 539 17.38 -6.77 -5.31
N PHE A 540 17.49 -7.72 -6.24
CA PHE A 540 16.93 -9.07 -6.07
C PHE A 540 18.01 -10.14 -5.86
N LEU A 541 19.27 -9.82 -6.19
CA LEU A 541 20.45 -10.63 -5.90
C LEU A 541 21.20 -10.02 -4.72
N TYR A 542 20.94 -10.54 -3.52
CA TYR A 542 21.58 -10.09 -2.29
C TYR A 542 22.64 -11.06 -1.80
N ARG A 543 23.65 -10.54 -1.09
CA ARG A 543 24.50 -11.34 -0.20
C ARG A 543 23.71 -11.65 1.08
N ALA A 544 23.00 -12.78 1.08
CA ALA A 544 22.05 -13.16 2.15
C ALA A 544 22.66 -13.30 3.56
N GLY A 545 23.99 -13.38 3.68
CA GLY A 545 24.68 -13.42 4.98
C GLY A 545 24.92 -12.05 5.64
N TRP A 546 24.64 -10.92 4.95
CA TRP A 546 24.75 -9.54 5.49
C TRP A 546 25.93 -9.31 6.44
N PRO A 547 27.18 -9.63 6.05
CA PRO A 547 28.29 -9.83 7.00
C PRO A 547 28.72 -8.56 7.72
N TRP A 548 28.62 -7.39 7.10
CA TRP A 548 28.92 -6.12 7.77
C TRP A 548 27.85 -5.81 8.82
N GLN A 549 26.60 -5.82 8.39
CA GLN A 549 25.45 -5.44 9.20
C GLN A 549 25.26 -6.40 10.39
N PHE A 550 25.44 -7.71 10.17
CA PHE A 550 25.30 -8.71 11.24
C PHE A 550 26.47 -8.66 12.23
N ARG A 551 27.68 -8.27 11.81
CA ARG A 551 28.80 -7.98 12.73
C ARG A 551 28.48 -6.78 13.62
N CYS A 552 28.00 -5.66 13.06
CA CYS A 552 27.58 -4.52 13.88
C CYS A 552 26.49 -4.87 14.90
N VAL A 553 25.55 -5.75 14.53
CA VAL A 553 24.54 -6.26 15.47
C VAL A 553 25.17 -7.13 16.57
N GLU A 554 26.11 -8.01 16.24
CA GLU A 554 26.89 -8.78 17.24
C GLU A 554 27.62 -7.85 18.22
N ASP A 555 28.34 -6.86 17.69
CA ASP A 555 29.08 -5.89 18.50
C ASP A 555 28.12 -5.19 19.47
N ALA A 556 26.98 -4.68 18.99
CA ALA A 556 25.99 -4.03 19.84
C ALA A 556 25.38 -4.97 20.90
N VAL A 557 25.14 -6.25 20.59
CA VAL A 557 24.73 -7.24 21.60
C VAL A 557 25.79 -7.39 22.68
N SER A 558 27.08 -7.47 22.30
CA SER A 558 28.18 -7.58 23.27
C SER A 558 28.23 -6.37 24.21
N TRP A 559 28.07 -5.15 23.69
CA TRP A 559 28.01 -3.92 24.52
C TRP A 559 26.86 -3.99 25.53
N THR A 560 25.66 -4.44 25.12
CA THR A 560 24.51 -4.57 26.02
C THR A 560 24.67 -5.63 27.10
N GLN A 561 25.50 -6.65 26.89
CA GLN A 561 25.81 -7.68 27.89
C GLN A 561 26.91 -7.25 28.88
N VAL A 562 27.78 -6.32 28.48
CA VAL A 562 28.86 -5.77 29.32
C VAL A 562 28.38 -4.60 30.20
N LEU A 563 27.40 -3.83 29.73
CA LEU A 563 26.86 -2.65 30.43
C LEU A 563 26.20 -2.90 31.82
N PRO A 564 25.60 -4.07 32.15
CA PRO A 564 25.16 -4.37 33.51
C PRO A 564 26.31 -4.41 34.53
N HIS A 565 27.54 -4.67 34.06
CA HIS A 565 28.74 -4.75 34.91
C HIS A 565 29.39 -3.37 35.10
N PHE A 566 29.50 -2.58 34.03
CA PHE A 566 30.17 -1.27 34.08
C PHE A 566 29.34 -0.19 34.79
N TRP A 567 28.00 -0.19 34.65
CA TRP A 567 27.13 0.77 35.36
C TRP A 567 26.94 0.45 36.85
N ARG A 568 27.16 -0.80 37.28
CA ARG A 568 27.24 -1.16 38.71
C ARG A 568 28.55 -0.68 39.35
N LEU A 569 29.64 -0.67 38.60
CA LEU A 569 30.95 -0.17 39.05
C LEU A 569 31.03 1.37 39.03
N SER A 570 30.40 2.04 38.06
CA SER A 570 30.41 3.51 38.02
C SER A 570 29.53 4.15 39.11
N ARG A 571 28.39 3.55 39.51
CA ARG A 571 27.60 4.06 40.65
C ARG A 571 28.31 3.97 42.01
N ARG A 572 29.28 3.05 42.19
CA ARG A 572 30.07 2.96 43.43
C ARG A 572 31.26 3.92 43.48
N ARG A 573 31.66 4.52 42.35
CA ARG A 573 32.85 5.40 42.29
C ARG A 573 32.53 6.90 42.28
N TRP A 574 31.26 7.28 42.14
CA TRP A 574 30.80 8.69 42.14
C TRP A 574 30.13 9.12 43.47
N LEU A 575 30.25 8.32 44.53
CA LEU A 575 29.75 8.61 45.89
C LEU A 575 30.87 8.59 46.94
N ALA A 576 32.09 8.98 46.56
CA ALA A 576 33.16 9.29 47.51
C ALA A 576 33.29 10.82 47.64
N PRO A 577 33.31 11.39 48.86
CA PRO A 577 33.40 12.85 49.04
C PRO A 577 34.74 13.39 48.54
N ALA A 578 34.68 14.62 48.05
CA ALA A 578 35.77 15.34 47.40
C ALA A 578 36.86 15.78 48.39
N GLU A 579 37.76 14.87 48.77
CA GLU A 579 39.06 15.22 49.35
C GLU A 579 40.14 14.35 48.70
N GLY A 580 40.90 14.90 47.74
CA GLY A 580 42.03 14.16 47.16
C GLY A 580 42.44 14.50 45.73
N TRP A 581 41.88 15.51 45.08
CA TRP A 581 42.33 15.93 43.73
C TRP A 581 43.20 17.20 43.78
N LYS A 582 44.33 17.12 44.49
CA LYS A 582 45.38 18.17 44.47
C LYS A 582 46.72 17.72 43.89
N ALA A 583 46.80 16.56 43.27
CA ALA A 583 48.06 16.06 42.73
C ALA A 583 47.89 15.35 41.39
N PHE A 584 47.40 16.03 40.35
CA PHE A 584 47.63 15.61 38.95
C PHE A 584 47.26 16.72 37.96
N CYS A 585 47.92 17.87 38.05
CA CYS A 585 47.93 18.88 36.99
C CYS A 585 49.22 19.70 37.06
N GLY A 586 50.33 19.07 36.73
CA GLY A 586 51.53 19.78 36.34
C GLY A 586 51.40 20.23 34.89
N ARG A 587 50.84 21.43 34.67
CA ARG A 587 51.16 22.35 33.55
C ARG A 587 50.33 23.62 33.68
N ARG A 588 51.04 24.74 33.73
CA ARG A 588 50.53 26.12 33.79
C ARG A 588 49.77 26.44 32.51
N CYS A 589 48.59 27.04 32.64
CA CYS A 589 48.03 27.96 31.66
C CYS A 589 47.34 29.07 32.46
N HIS A 590 48.03 30.20 32.53
CA HIS A 590 47.45 31.47 32.96
C HIS A 590 46.53 32.01 31.86
N ASP A 591 45.55 32.80 32.28
CA ASP A 591 44.76 33.77 31.51
C ASP A 591 43.60 33.25 30.64
N CYS A 592 42.38 33.26 31.20
CA CYS A 592 41.21 33.81 30.50
C CYS A 592 40.06 34.15 31.49
N PRO A 593 39.47 35.38 31.45
CA PRO A 593 38.51 35.85 32.45
C PRO A 593 37.06 35.71 31.97
N CYS A 594 36.29 34.78 32.52
CA CYS A 594 34.82 34.76 32.36
C CYS A 594 34.10 33.89 33.40
N VAL A 595 34.34 34.18 34.69
CA VAL A 595 33.47 33.70 35.78
C VAL A 595 32.90 34.90 36.51
N ARG A 596 31.75 35.41 36.05
CA ARG A 596 30.81 36.16 36.90
C ARG A 596 29.38 35.91 36.44
N GLN A 597 28.56 35.63 37.45
CA GLN A 597 27.10 35.57 37.50
C GLN A 597 26.45 34.25 37.09
N GLY A 598 26.11 33.49 38.12
CA GLY A 598 25.26 32.31 38.02
C GLY A 598 23.79 32.67 37.88
N THR A 599 23.08 31.80 37.17
CA THR A 599 21.66 31.55 37.35
C THR A 599 21.39 30.07 37.05
N SER A 600 20.56 29.49 37.90
CA SER A 600 20.11 28.10 37.90
C SER A 600 19.33 27.75 36.63
N VAL A 601 19.74 26.71 35.91
CA VAL A 601 18.88 26.01 34.96
C VAL A 601 19.01 24.51 35.18
N GLY A 602 17.89 23.92 35.58
CA GLY A 602 17.74 22.48 35.74
C GLY A 602 17.86 21.73 34.42
N ARG A 603 18.29 20.47 34.55
CA ARG A 603 18.12 19.34 33.62
C ARG A 603 17.42 19.66 32.30
N VAL A 604 18.21 19.99 31.29
CA VAL A 604 17.90 19.69 29.88
C VAL A 604 19.10 18.98 29.30
N LEU A 605 18.84 17.80 28.72
CA LEU A 605 19.81 16.94 28.07
C LEU A 605 20.64 17.72 27.03
N PHE A 606 21.96 17.71 27.20
CA PHE A 606 22.90 18.00 26.13
C PHE A 606 22.83 16.89 25.08
N LEU A 607 22.16 17.18 23.97
CA LEU A 607 22.32 16.50 22.69
C LEU A 607 22.31 17.62 21.66
N LEU A 608 23.47 18.22 21.42
CA LEU A 608 23.87 18.99 20.22
C LEU A 608 25.20 19.70 20.52
N CYS A 609 26.30 19.13 20.03
CA CYS A 609 27.43 19.87 19.46
C CYS A 609 28.39 18.86 18.80
N TYR A 610 29.01 19.29 17.70
CA TYR A 610 29.72 18.55 16.64
C TYR A 610 28.76 17.99 15.57
N SER A 611 28.62 18.58 14.38
CA SER A 611 29.63 19.23 13.54
C SER A 611 29.07 20.47 12.84
N GLN A 612 29.64 21.64 13.13
CA GLN A 612 29.78 22.74 12.17
C GLN A 612 31.19 22.65 11.60
N GLU A 613 31.34 22.36 10.32
CA GLU A 613 32.52 22.73 9.56
C GLU A 613 32.16 23.93 8.69
N GLN A 614 32.66 25.10 9.08
CA GLN A 614 32.79 26.27 8.22
C GLN A 614 34.12 26.16 7.43
N PRO A 615 34.19 26.79 6.24
CA PRO A 615 35.21 26.52 5.23
C PRO A 615 36.49 27.32 5.47
N TRP A 616 37.64 26.68 5.25
CA TRP A 616 38.95 27.34 5.24
C TRP A 616 39.21 28.01 3.89
N GLY A 617 39.61 29.29 3.95
CA GLY A 617 39.99 30.11 2.81
C GLY A 617 41.43 29.88 2.31
N ARG A 618 41.53 29.96 0.97
CA ARG A 618 42.62 30.49 0.10
C ARG A 618 44.10 30.20 0.40
N GLY A 619 44.68 29.39 -0.50
CA GLY A 619 45.92 29.68 -1.27
C GLY A 619 47.08 28.66 -1.14
N PRO A 620 47.99 28.50 -2.13
CA PRO A 620 48.04 29.05 -3.49
C PRO A 620 48.01 27.98 -4.61
N ARG A 621 47.92 28.49 -5.84
CA ARG A 621 47.69 27.83 -7.14
C ARG A 621 48.86 26.95 -7.59
N CYS A 622 48.56 25.75 -8.08
CA CYS A 622 49.36 25.05 -9.08
C CYS A 622 48.58 24.96 -10.40
N ARG A 623 49.12 25.60 -11.44
CA ARG A 623 48.64 25.53 -12.83
C ARG A 623 49.00 24.15 -13.40
N PHE A 624 48.03 23.47 -14.01
CA PHE A 624 48.31 22.50 -15.06
C PHE A 624 47.49 22.87 -16.30
N GLN A 625 48.23 23.05 -17.40
CA GLN A 625 47.75 23.41 -18.73
C GLN A 625 46.94 22.27 -19.34
N THR A 626 45.80 22.58 -19.93
CA THR A 626 45.09 21.72 -20.89
C THR A 626 45.43 22.18 -22.30
N ALA A 627 45.98 21.28 -23.11
CA ALA A 627 46.14 21.45 -24.56
C ALA A 627 44.89 20.92 -25.30
N PRO A 628 44.50 21.48 -26.46
CA PRO A 628 43.30 21.08 -27.18
C PRO A 628 43.58 19.93 -28.15
N ALA A 629 42.63 18.99 -28.26
CA ALA A 629 42.61 18.00 -29.34
C ALA A 629 41.32 18.16 -30.14
N SER A 630 41.52 18.54 -31.40
CA SER A 630 40.58 18.59 -32.52
C SER A 630 39.96 17.23 -32.85
N GLY A 631 38.69 17.20 -33.26
CA GLY A 631 38.09 16.04 -33.93
C GLY A 631 36.62 16.26 -34.28
N ARG A 632 36.30 16.17 -35.57
CA ARG A 632 35.03 16.55 -36.22
C ARG A 632 33.89 15.53 -36.00
N ALA A 633 32.67 16.08 -36.01
CA ALA A 633 31.42 15.62 -36.61
C ALA A 633 31.13 14.11 -36.81
N HIS A 634 29.95 13.66 -36.39
CA HIS A 634 28.87 13.35 -37.34
C HIS A 634 27.50 13.25 -36.63
N VAL A 635 26.51 13.78 -37.34
CA VAL A 635 25.06 13.75 -37.09
C VAL A 635 24.50 12.37 -37.44
N LEU A 636 23.68 11.81 -36.56
CA LEU A 636 22.34 11.25 -36.83
C LEU A 636 21.63 10.91 -35.51
#